data_AF-A0A8C3UHV0-F1
#
_entry.id   AF-A0A8C3UHV0-F1
#
_cell.length_a   1.000
_cell.length_b   1.000
_cell.length_c   1.000
_cell.angle_alpha   90.00
_cell.angle_beta   90.00
_cell.angle_gamma   90.00
#
_symmetry.space_group_name_H-M   'P 1'
#
loop_
_entity.id
_entity.type
_entity.pdbx_description
1 polymer ?
#
loop_
_entity_poly.entity_id
_entity_poly.type
_entity_poly.pdbx_seq_one_letter_code
_entity_poly.pdbx_strand_id
1 'polypeptide(L)'
;IQKCMFAVSVYPKGISSSPARLHRQQEPLESQDWLLILEPHWIQVHPCELRACTSTAASALEKGSRKDVTRAQTGLLSSCFHKRQNLHFISFLQFNRLVKISMARSPYFELACPNEAYHIIPPGTSSPVRIRFTPHKNQDYSHELICITGMERIVVPIRAIGTQATLEIPDQLDFSKCPVKYSTQKTLMVYNDCNLETQYHLYTESPFSVDPDTGTLGAGDTMEVTVEFHPRKVGDHSDILEVYRVIGECWALHGAQDNVDVVLSTNSLKFGKTFITTSNYKIMLIENRSNITAHFQWKAFLTEEEEYKERRRLEENIEKKDYGEDNTAILSHMVQEETAKVQEDPMLFSDDVFSIEPMEGEIGPNCSAEVKVTFKPLEALEYQCVAYCNISGRESRLPLHLTAQGQGPLVELSYNTLDLGDILVDTCHISEVKLINRGAIDASFRYIPSTKNLGYCFKFVPEEGIIAPGRIQTIQISFNATTVGTFEEEFQFRVAGSPTPAILTIKGCVCAATVHFNINELDFGNVSFGFPCTRKCHLINASPGSLTFNIRISQDGRQPAVSSFDQIHKHNDPSWRDGIHFYLEPREFTVNPSQGTILPHGYQDIEVTLCANTMMTFYRRLLVDLEGYGNEVTSLTVTARYQQLPCSPEPSGAHPVAGGVSCPPRLGQTAEFSGSPSAMGEKGVIFTETLVVCSSSLGEH
;
A
#
# COMPACT_ATOMS: atom_id res chain seq x y z
N ILE A 1 -20.51 -26.20 -46.57
CA ILE A 1 -20.30 -27.66 -46.74
C ILE A 1 -20.86 -28.35 -45.48
N GLN A 2 -21.55 -29.50 -45.66
CA GLN A 2 -22.36 -30.30 -44.69
C GLN A 2 -23.75 -29.70 -44.42
N LYS A 3 -24.90 -30.26 -44.87
CA LYS A 3 -25.51 -31.61 -44.71
C LYS A 3 -25.66 -32.04 -43.23
N CYS A 4 -26.73 -31.60 -42.59
CA CYS A 4 -27.25 -32.20 -41.37
C CYS A 4 -28.25 -33.31 -41.73
N MET A 5 -27.83 -34.56 -41.54
CA MET A 5 -28.70 -35.74 -41.46
C MET A 5 -29.04 -35.96 -39.99
N PHE A 6 -30.32 -35.98 -39.64
CA PHE A 6 -30.76 -36.54 -38.35
C PHE A 6 -31.12 -38.01 -38.54
N ALA A 7 -30.27 -38.89 -38.02
CA ALA A 7 -30.55 -40.31 -37.83
C ALA A 7 -31.10 -40.49 -36.41
N VAL A 8 -32.31 -41.04 -36.28
CA VAL A 8 -32.85 -41.48 -34.98
C VAL A 8 -32.74 -43.00 -34.93
N SER A 9 -31.71 -43.48 -34.25
CA SER A 9 -31.56 -44.88 -33.83
C SER A 9 -32.06 -45.03 -32.39
N VAL A 10 -33.06 -45.89 -32.20
CA VAL A 10 -33.58 -46.26 -30.88
C VAL A 10 -32.82 -47.49 -30.40
N TYR A 11 -32.08 -47.39 -29.29
CA TYR A 11 -31.61 -48.54 -28.52
C TYR A 11 -32.14 -48.48 -27.07
N PRO A 12 -32.38 -49.63 -26.42
CA PRO A 12 -33.03 -49.69 -25.11
C PRO A 12 -32.07 -49.32 -23.97
N LYS A 13 -32.66 -48.78 -22.89
CA LYS A 13 -32.05 -48.33 -21.62
C LYS A 13 -31.02 -49.30 -21.02
N GLY A 14 -29.91 -48.75 -20.50
CA GLY A 14 -29.04 -49.43 -19.52
C GLY A 14 -27.76 -48.66 -19.10
N ILE A 15 -27.81 -48.08 -17.89
CA ILE A 15 -26.77 -48.01 -16.81
C ILE A 15 -25.34 -47.47 -17.09
N SER A 16 -25.02 -46.38 -16.37
CA SER A 16 -23.78 -45.90 -15.69
C SER A 16 -22.39 -45.77 -16.36
N SER A 17 -21.74 -44.66 -15.95
CA SER A 17 -20.30 -44.39 -15.65
C SER A 17 -19.31 -43.96 -16.76
N SER A 18 -18.78 -42.75 -16.52
CA SER A 18 -17.46 -42.09 -16.75
C SER A 18 -16.36 -42.69 -17.67
N PRO A 19 -15.41 -41.85 -18.16
CA PRO A 19 -14.79 -41.98 -19.48
C PRO A 19 -13.36 -42.55 -19.48
N ALA A 20 -12.95 -43.22 -20.57
CA ALA A 20 -11.55 -43.45 -20.89
C ALA A 20 -11.27 -43.64 -22.40
N ARG A 21 -10.13 -43.09 -22.82
CA ARG A 21 -9.47 -43.06 -24.14
C ARG A 21 -9.23 -44.45 -24.78
N LEU A 22 -9.26 -44.53 -26.12
CA LEU A 22 -8.16 -44.87 -27.06
C LEU A 22 -8.59 -45.62 -28.34
N HIS A 23 -7.94 -45.19 -29.44
CA HIS A 23 -7.57 -45.86 -30.69
C HIS A 23 -8.58 -46.51 -31.66
N ARG A 24 -8.53 -45.96 -32.89
CA ARG A 24 -8.82 -46.59 -34.19
C ARG A 24 -8.03 -47.89 -34.38
N GLN A 25 -8.74 -48.95 -34.78
CA GLN A 25 -8.26 -49.98 -35.71
C GLN A 25 -9.43 -50.49 -36.55
N GLN A 26 -9.12 -50.96 -37.76
CA GLN A 26 -9.99 -51.17 -38.90
C GLN A 26 -10.14 -52.69 -39.18
N GLU A 27 -11.28 -53.06 -39.79
CA GLU A 27 -11.64 -54.34 -40.48
C GLU A 27 -12.11 -55.57 -39.66
N PRO A 28 -12.88 -56.52 -40.25
CA PRO A 28 -13.76 -56.50 -41.44
C PRO A 28 -15.18 -57.13 -41.22
N LEU A 29 -16.00 -57.09 -42.29
CA LEU A 29 -17.34 -57.65 -42.45
C LEU A 29 -17.43 -59.17 -42.20
N GLU A 30 -18.51 -59.64 -41.55
CA GLU A 30 -19.28 -60.84 -41.94
C GLU A 30 -20.52 -61.05 -41.03
N SER A 31 -21.73 -60.81 -41.56
CA SER A 31 -22.87 -61.76 -41.58
C SER A 31 -24.15 -61.01 -42.00
N GLN A 32 -24.81 -61.56 -43.02
CA GLN A 32 -25.97 -60.99 -43.69
C GLN A 32 -27.27 -61.52 -43.07
N ASP A 33 -28.05 -60.64 -42.44
CA ASP A 33 -29.48 -60.83 -42.18
C ASP A 33 -30.27 -59.88 -43.10
N TRP A 34 -30.99 -60.42 -44.08
CA TRP A 34 -31.65 -59.64 -45.14
C TRP A 34 -33.11 -59.30 -44.79
N LEU A 35 -33.35 -58.06 -44.32
CA LEU A 35 -34.67 -57.48 -44.02
C LEU A 35 -35.30 -56.76 -45.24
N LEU A 36 -36.64 -56.75 -45.31
CA LEU A 36 -37.40 -55.78 -46.12
C LEU A 36 -37.24 -54.39 -45.51
N ILE A 37 -36.52 -53.49 -46.18
CA ILE A 37 -36.39 -52.09 -45.77
C ILE A 37 -37.48 -51.28 -46.49
N LEU A 38 -38.43 -50.74 -45.73
CA LEU A 38 -39.18 -49.56 -46.15
C LEU A 38 -38.34 -48.35 -45.78
N GLU A 39 -38.03 -47.49 -46.75
CA GLU A 39 -37.47 -46.19 -46.39
C GLU A 39 -38.51 -45.41 -45.57
N PRO A 40 -38.21 -45.04 -44.31
CA PRO A 40 -39.14 -44.31 -43.46
C PRO A 40 -39.08 -42.82 -43.81
N HIS A 41 -39.39 -42.47 -45.06
CA HIS A 41 -39.72 -41.10 -45.40
C HIS A 41 -41.19 -40.89 -45.05
N TRP A 42 -41.44 -40.07 -44.02
CA TRP A 42 -42.79 -39.64 -43.70
C TRP A 42 -43.33 -38.92 -44.95
N ILE A 43 -44.50 -39.30 -45.41
CA ILE A 43 -45.15 -38.54 -46.48
C ILE A 43 -45.71 -37.27 -45.83
N GLN A 44 -44.98 -36.17 -45.92
CA GLN A 44 -45.52 -34.82 -45.69
C GLN A 44 -45.86 -34.22 -47.05
N VAL A 45 -47.13 -33.86 -47.26
CA VAL A 45 -47.56 -33.07 -48.43
C VAL A 45 -47.84 -31.66 -47.94
N HIS A 46 -46.96 -30.71 -48.28
CA HIS A 46 -47.12 -29.30 -47.91
C HIS A 46 -48.12 -28.57 -48.84
N PRO A 47 -48.99 -27.69 -48.31
CA PRO A 47 -49.94 -26.91 -49.13
C PRO A 47 -49.28 -25.93 -50.12
N CYS A 48 -48.03 -25.51 -49.90
CA CYS A 48 -47.36 -24.48 -50.71
C CYS A 48 -46.93 -24.97 -52.12
N GLU A 49 -47.08 -26.26 -52.44
CA GLU A 49 -46.79 -26.83 -53.77
C GLU A 49 -48.05 -27.05 -54.64
N LEU A 50 -49.09 -26.24 -54.45
CA LEU A 50 -50.35 -26.27 -55.22
C LEU A 50 -50.37 -25.19 -56.31
N ARG A 51 -49.87 -25.51 -57.51
CA ARG A 51 -50.13 -24.69 -58.73
C ARG A 51 -51.36 -25.23 -59.47
N ALA A 52 -52.28 -24.33 -59.84
CA ALA A 52 -53.44 -24.65 -60.67
C ALA A 52 -53.00 -24.97 -62.12
N CYS A 53 -53.43 -26.12 -62.65
CA CYS A 53 -53.34 -26.41 -64.09
C CYS A 53 -54.66 -26.01 -64.77
N THR A 54 -54.66 -24.92 -65.55
CA THR A 54 -55.73 -24.58 -66.50
C THR A 54 -55.30 -24.99 -67.92
N SER A 55 -56.14 -25.71 -68.66
CA SER A 55 -55.84 -26.16 -70.03
C SER A 55 -56.20 -25.11 -71.10
N THR A 56 -55.17 -24.66 -71.84
CA THR A 56 -55.10 -24.24 -73.26
C THR A 56 -56.23 -23.44 -73.93
N ALA A 57 -55.88 -22.24 -74.42
CA ALA A 57 -56.26 -21.73 -75.75
C ALA A 57 -55.22 -20.70 -76.26
N ALA A 58 -55.02 -20.68 -77.58
CA ALA A 58 -53.97 -19.98 -78.29
C ALA A 58 -54.25 -18.48 -78.58
N SER A 59 -53.15 -17.78 -78.90
CA SER A 59 -53.03 -16.56 -79.70
C SER A 59 -53.01 -15.18 -79.01
N ALA A 60 -52.14 -14.35 -79.61
CA ALA A 60 -52.15 -12.89 -79.72
C ALA A 60 -51.31 -12.04 -78.75
N LEU A 61 -50.44 -11.28 -79.43
CA LEU A 61 -49.57 -10.16 -79.09
C LEU A 61 -50.10 -9.09 -78.11
N GLU A 62 -49.08 -8.44 -77.52
CA GLU A 62 -48.94 -7.00 -77.24
C GLU A 62 -49.57 -6.34 -76.00
N LYS A 63 -48.65 -5.70 -75.25
CA LYS A 63 -48.67 -4.36 -74.65
C LYS A 63 -49.85 -3.99 -73.73
N GLY A 64 -49.50 -3.91 -72.44
CA GLY A 64 -49.48 -2.61 -71.77
C GLY A 64 -50.56 -2.34 -70.72
N SER A 65 -50.08 -1.86 -69.57
CA SER A 65 -50.76 -1.04 -68.57
C SER A 65 -51.71 -1.71 -67.57
N ARG A 66 -51.51 -1.40 -66.29
CA ARG A 66 -52.59 -1.44 -65.30
C ARG A 66 -52.43 -0.33 -64.27
N LYS A 67 -53.41 0.58 -64.28
CA LYS A 67 -53.90 1.33 -63.12
C LYS A 67 -55.19 0.67 -62.63
N ASP A 68 -55.32 0.60 -61.32
CA ASP A 68 -56.51 0.94 -60.51
C ASP A 68 -57.82 0.12 -60.56
N VAL A 69 -58.20 -0.30 -59.33
CA VAL A 69 -59.48 -0.06 -58.62
C VAL A 69 -60.54 -1.18 -58.56
N THR A 70 -60.64 -1.74 -57.33
CA THR A 70 -61.78 -2.16 -56.48
C THR A 70 -63.08 -2.75 -57.04
N ARG A 71 -63.53 -3.86 -56.41
CA ARG A 71 -64.75 -3.96 -55.54
C ARG A 71 -65.53 -5.28 -55.73
N ALA A 72 -65.64 -6.03 -54.62
CA ALA A 72 -66.68 -6.97 -54.15
C ALA A 72 -67.54 -7.79 -55.15
N GLN A 73 -67.57 -9.13 -54.98
CA GLN A 73 -68.72 -9.86 -54.42
C GLN A 73 -68.50 -11.39 -54.40
N THR A 74 -68.79 -11.97 -53.23
CA THR A 74 -69.39 -13.27 -52.93
C THR A 74 -69.80 -14.20 -54.10
N GLY A 75 -69.48 -15.49 -53.94
CA GLY A 75 -70.36 -16.58 -54.38
C GLY A 75 -69.69 -17.65 -55.23
N LEU A 76 -69.58 -18.86 -54.64
CA LEU A 76 -69.55 -20.17 -55.30
C LEU A 76 -68.67 -20.32 -56.54
N LEU A 77 -67.56 -21.05 -56.40
CA LEU A 77 -67.23 -22.12 -57.33
C LEU A 77 -66.46 -23.19 -56.58
N SER A 78 -67.11 -24.35 -56.41
CA SER A 78 -66.46 -25.59 -56.02
C SER A 78 -65.35 -25.91 -57.02
N SER A 79 -64.08 -25.85 -56.60
CA SER A 79 -62.99 -26.47 -57.35
C SER A 79 -62.42 -27.59 -56.50
N CYS A 80 -62.85 -28.81 -56.80
CA CYS A 80 -62.33 -30.03 -56.18
C CYS A 80 -60.85 -30.18 -56.53
N PHE A 81 -59.95 -29.89 -55.59
CA PHE A 81 -58.52 -30.11 -55.74
C PHE A 81 -58.21 -31.59 -55.53
N HIS A 82 -57.66 -32.25 -56.56
CA HIS A 82 -57.23 -33.64 -56.49
C HIS A 82 -55.73 -33.72 -56.75
N LYS A 83 -54.93 -34.04 -55.73
CA LYS A 83 -53.50 -34.37 -55.90
C LYS A 83 -53.26 -35.86 -55.64
N ARG A 84 -52.35 -36.46 -56.41
CA ARG A 84 -51.99 -37.89 -56.40
C ARG A 84 -50.52 -38.01 -55.98
N GLN A 85 -50.19 -38.80 -54.96
CA GLN A 85 -48.81 -39.11 -54.56
C GLN A 85 -48.53 -40.60 -54.79
N ASN A 86 -47.33 -40.98 -55.29
CA ASN A 86 -46.92 -42.37 -55.52
C ASN A 86 -45.99 -42.85 -54.38
N LEU A 87 -46.31 -43.98 -53.74
CA LEU A 87 -45.50 -44.69 -52.74
C LEU A 87 -44.78 -45.87 -53.39
N HIS A 88 -43.45 -45.85 -53.47
CA HIS A 88 -42.68 -46.91 -54.14
C HIS A 88 -42.29 -48.05 -53.19
N PHE A 89 -42.79 -49.27 -53.43
CA PHE A 89 -42.38 -50.47 -52.68
C PHE A 89 -41.26 -51.21 -53.41
N ILE A 90 -40.01 -51.15 -52.94
CA ILE A 90 -38.88 -51.87 -53.54
C ILE A 90 -38.63 -53.20 -52.82
N SER A 91 -38.61 -54.31 -53.58
CA SER A 91 -38.19 -55.63 -53.06
C SER A 91 -36.72 -55.89 -53.44
N PHE A 92 -35.83 -56.15 -52.48
CA PHE A 92 -34.41 -56.44 -52.74
C PHE A 92 -34.05 -57.94 -52.70
N LEU A 93 -35.04 -58.84 -52.85
CA LEU A 93 -34.85 -60.29 -52.77
C LEU A 93 -34.92 -60.95 -54.15
N GLN A 94 -34.26 -62.09 -54.35
CA GLN A 94 -34.17 -62.80 -55.64
C GLN A 94 -35.47 -63.52 -56.10
N PHE A 95 -36.62 -63.33 -55.43
CA PHE A 95 -37.92 -63.91 -55.82
C PHE A 95 -39.09 -62.90 -55.69
N ASN A 96 -40.15 -63.10 -56.48
CA ASN A 96 -41.37 -62.26 -56.45
C ASN A 96 -42.05 -62.30 -55.07
N ARG A 97 -42.39 -61.15 -54.48
CA ARG A 97 -43.17 -61.07 -53.23
C ARG A 97 -44.59 -60.61 -53.48
N LEU A 98 -45.55 -61.29 -52.84
CA LEU A 98 -46.95 -60.89 -52.82
C LEU A 98 -47.20 -59.98 -51.61
N VAL A 99 -47.64 -58.74 -51.86
CA VAL A 99 -47.97 -57.76 -50.83
C VAL A 99 -49.44 -57.38 -50.94
N LYS A 100 -50.20 -57.60 -49.87
CA LYS A 100 -51.57 -57.14 -49.73
C LYS A 100 -51.56 -55.76 -49.09
N ILE A 101 -52.12 -54.78 -49.78
CA ILE A 101 -52.17 -53.40 -49.28
C ILE A 101 -53.61 -53.10 -48.88
N SER A 102 -53.80 -52.59 -47.67
CA SER A 102 -55.09 -52.16 -47.19
C SER A 102 -55.03 -50.84 -46.42
N MET A 103 -56.12 -50.09 -46.50
CA MET A 103 -56.31 -48.84 -45.78
C MET A 103 -57.72 -48.84 -45.17
N ALA A 104 -57.84 -48.43 -43.91
CA ALA A 104 -59.15 -48.24 -43.30
C ALA A 104 -59.90 -47.11 -44.02
N ARG A 105 -61.24 -47.22 -44.13
CA ARG A 105 -62.07 -46.18 -44.78
C ARG A 105 -61.86 -44.85 -44.06
N SER A 106 -61.41 -43.82 -44.80
CA SER A 106 -61.26 -42.46 -44.32
C SER A 106 -62.01 -41.51 -45.25
N PRO A 107 -62.72 -40.50 -44.72
CA PRO A 107 -63.34 -39.46 -45.55
C PRO A 107 -62.30 -38.52 -46.18
N TYR A 108 -61.04 -38.59 -45.74
CA TYR A 108 -59.95 -37.71 -46.19
C TYR A 108 -58.92 -38.43 -47.04
N PHE A 109 -58.65 -39.71 -46.78
CA PHE A 109 -57.65 -40.50 -47.51
C PHE A 109 -58.30 -41.69 -48.23
N GLU A 110 -57.99 -41.88 -49.50
CA GLU A 110 -58.53 -42.95 -50.32
C GLU A 110 -57.42 -43.63 -51.13
N LEU A 111 -57.42 -44.96 -51.16
CA LEU A 111 -56.47 -45.76 -51.93
C LEU A 111 -56.93 -45.82 -53.40
N ALA A 112 -56.04 -45.49 -54.34
CA ALA A 112 -56.41 -45.46 -55.77
C ALA A 112 -56.47 -46.86 -56.42
N CYS A 113 -55.94 -47.89 -55.75
CA CYS A 113 -56.13 -49.30 -56.13
C CYS A 113 -57.23 -49.95 -55.28
N PRO A 114 -57.83 -51.07 -55.73
CA PRO A 114 -58.83 -51.78 -54.93
C PRO A 114 -58.26 -52.16 -53.56
N ASN A 115 -58.97 -51.80 -52.50
CA ASN A 115 -58.56 -52.14 -51.14
C ASN A 115 -58.45 -53.66 -51.01
N GLU A 116 -57.40 -54.16 -50.34
CA GLU A 116 -57.10 -55.58 -50.20
C GLU A 116 -56.61 -56.31 -51.46
N ALA A 117 -56.28 -55.59 -52.54
CA ALA A 117 -55.64 -56.19 -53.70
C ALA A 117 -54.24 -56.72 -53.37
N TYR A 118 -53.92 -57.90 -53.93
CA TYR A 118 -52.58 -58.45 -53.89
C TYR A 118 -51.74 -57.89 -55.02
N HIS A 119 -50.61 -57.31 -54.68
CA HIS A 119 -49.62 -56.79 -55.63
C HIS A 119 -48.41 -57.70 -55.64
N ILE A 120 -48.03 -58.19 -56.83
CA ILE A 120 -46.80 -58.94 -57.03
C ILE A 120 -45.68 -57.93 -57.28
N ILE A 121 -44.66 -57.92 -56.43
CA ILE A 121 -43.49 -57.06 -56.56
C ILE A 121 -42.29 -57.93 -56.98
N PRO A 122 -41.80 -57.79 -58.23
CA PRO A 122 -40.61 -58.47 -58.69
C PRO A 122 -39.33 -58.01 -57.96
N PRO A 123 -38.31 -58.89 -57.88
CA PRO A 123 -36.96 -58.56 -57.43
C PRO A 123 -36.40 -57.28 -58.06
N GLY A 124 -35.87 -56.36 -57.26
CA GLY A 124 -35.18 -55.14 -57.70
C GLY A 124 -36.08 -54.04 -58.26
N THR A 125 -37.41 -54.19 -58.24
CA THR A 125 -38.35 -53.21 -58.80
C THR A 125 -39.19 -52.54 -57.73
N SER A 126 -39.65 -51.30 -58.01
CA SER A 126 -40.61 -50.58 -57.16
C SER A 126 -42.03 -50.60 -57.73
N SER A 127 -43.04 -50.85 -56.89
CA SER A 127 -44.45 -50.68 -57.27
C SER A 127 -45.05 -49.43 -56.60
N PRO A 128 -45.60 -48.45 -57.35
CA PRO A 128 -46.19 -47.24 -56.78
C PRO A 128 -47.61 -47.46 -56.25
N VAL A 129 -47.86 -47.22 -54.97
CA VAL A 129 -49.20 -47.13 -54.38
C VAL A 129 -49.66 -45.68 -54.37
N ARG A 130 -50.85 -45.41 -54.90
CA ARG A 130 -51.39 -44.05 -54.94
C ARG A 130 -52.43 -43.83 -53.86
N ILE A 131 -52.27 -42.77 -53.10
CA ILE A 131 -53.25 -42.30 -52.11
C ILE A 131 -53.77 -40.94 -52.58
N ARG A 132 -55.09 -40.78 -52.53
CA ARG A 132 -55.81 -39.54 -52.80
C ARG A 132 -56.17 -38.89 -51.47
N PHE A 133 -55.78 -37.63 -51.28
CA PHE A 133 -56.10 -36.86 -50.08
C PHE A 133 -57.08 -35.72 -50.42
N THR A 134 -58.16 -35.59 -49.65
CA THR A 134 -59.23 -34.60 -49.83
C THR A 134 -59.54 -33.93 -48.46
N PRO A 135 -58.85 -32.83 -48.10
CA PRO A 135 -59.06 -32.16 -46.82
C PRO A 135 -60.41 -31.42 -46.78
N HIS A 136 -61.02 -31.32 -45.60
CA HIS A 136 -62.27 -30.57 -45.40
C HIS A 136 -62.08 -29.31 -44.54
N LYS A 137 -60.99 -29.22 -43.77
CA LYS A 137 -60.60 -28.08 -42.91
C LYS A 137 -59.08 -27.95 -42.88
N ASN A 138 -58.58 -26.76 -42.50
CA ASN A 138 -57.16 -26.51 -42.35
C ASN A 138 -56.67 -26.95 -40.96
N GLN A 139 -56.38 -28.23 -40.82
CA GLN A 139 -55.91 -28.87 -39.59
C GLN A 139 -55.04 -30.07 -39.94
N ASP A 140 -54.36 -30.63 -38.94
CA ASP A 140 -53.58 -31.85 -39.12
C ASP A 140 -54.50 -33.08 -39.25
N TYR A 141 -54.18 -33.94 -40.21
CA TYR A 141 -54.83 -35.22 -40.47
C TYR A 141 -53.81 -36.35 -40.42
N SER A 142 -54.10 -37.40 -39.67
CA SER A 142 -53.28 -38.62 -39.62
C SER A 142 -54.09 -39.84 -40.05
N HIS A 143 -53.46 -40.75 -40.78
CA HIS A 143 -54.04 -42.04 -41.16
C HIS A 143 -52.97 -43.11 -41.29
N GLU A 144 -53.35 -44.36 -41.50
CA GLU A 144 -52.41 -45.47 -41.60
C GLU A 144 -52.66 -46.32 -42.84
N LEU A 145 -51.58 -46.67 -43.55
CA LEU A 145 -51.57 -47.66 -44.62
C LEU A 145 -51.00 -48.97 -44.07
N ILE A 146 -51.72 -50.07 -44.23
CA ILE A 146 -51.29 -51.38 -43.75
C ILE A 146 -50.84 -52.21 -44.96
N CYS A 147 -49.64 -52.75 -44.88
CA CYS A 147 -49.04 -53.61 -45.89
C CYS A 147 -48.76 -54.98 -45.29
N ILE A 148 -49.44 -56.02 -45.76
CA ILE A 148 -49.29 -57.39 -45.29
C ILE A 148 -48.51 -58.17 -46.35
N THR A 149 -47.34 -58.66 -45.98
CA THR A 149 -46.59 -59.65 -46.77
C THR A 149 -46.87 -61.05 -46.21
N GLY A 150 -46.45 -62.11 -46.90
CA GLY A 150 -46.63 -63.49 -46.43
C GLY A 150 -46.00 -63.81 -45.05
N MET A 151 -45.14 -62.93 -44.51
CA MET A 151 -44.48 -63.12 -43.21
C MET A 151 -44.69 -61.97 -42.21
N GLU A 152 -45.07 -60.77 -42.65
CA GLU A 152 -45.06 -59.56 -41.80
C GLU A 152 -46.22 -58.60 -42.11
N ARG A 153 -46.72 -57.93 -41.07
CA ARG A 153 -47.66 -56.80 -41.18
C ARG A 153 -46.90 -55.51 -40.88
N ILE A 154 -46.84 -54.61 -41.85
CA ILE A 154 -46.19 -53.32 -41.75
C ILE A 154 -47.23 -52.20 -41.75
N VAL A 155 -47.10 -51.24 -40.83
CA VAL A 155 -47.97 -50.07 -40.74
C VAL A 155 -47.16 -48.84 -41.13
N VAL A 156 -47.63 -48.12 -42.15
CA VAL A 156 -47.03 -46.88 -42.65
C VAL A 156 -47.93 -45.71 -42.24
N PRO A 157 -47.51 -44.84 -41.31
CA PRO A 157 -48.28 -43.67 -40.94
C PRO A 157 -48.26 -42.63 -42.06
N ILE A 158 -49.43 -42.04 -42.32
CA ILE A 158 -49.67 -40.96 -43.27
C ILE A 158 -50.06 -39.73 -42.45
N ARG A 159 -49.43 -38.58 -42.68
CA ARG A 159 -49.78 -37.31 -42.03
C ARG A 159 -49.89 -36.19 -43.06
N ALA A 160 -50.99 -35.44 -43.03
CA ALA A 160 -51.15 -34.19 -43.75
C ALA A 160 -51.26 -33.07 -42.71
N ILE A 161 -50.41 -32.05 -42.78
CA ILE A 161 -50.32 -30.98 -41.78
C ILE A 161 -51.02 -29.73 -42.32
N GLY A 162 -51.83 -29.06 -41.50
CA GLY A 162 -52.49 -27.79 -41.86
C GLY A 162 -51.50 -26.64 -42.03
N THR A 163 -51.89 -25.53 -42.68
CA THR A 163 -50.99 -24.37 -42.80
C THR A 163 -50.73 -23.74 -41.43
N GLN A 164 -49.47 -23.59 -41.07
CA GLN A 164 -48.99 -22.90 -39.86
C GLN A 164 -48.62 -21.44 -40.20
N ALA A 165 -48.69 -20.55 -39.21
CA ALA A 165 -48.33 -19.14 -39.36
C ALA A 165 -46.88 -18.95 -39.84
N THR A 166 -46.65 -17.96 -40.69
CA THR A 166 -45.32 -17.56 -41.20
C THR A 166 -45.19 -16.05 -41.06
N LEU A 167 -44.09 -15.60 -40.44
CA LEU A 167 -43.73 -14.19 -40.33
C LEU A 167 -42.70 -13.88 -41.41
N GLU A 168 -42.89 -12.80 -42.16
CA GLU A 168 -41.91 -12.31 -43.13
C GLU A 168 -41.11 -11.14 -42.55
N ILE A 169 -39.79 -11.28 -42.55
CA ILE A 169 -38.79 -10.32 -42.07
C ILE A 169 -37.59 -10.41 -43.05
N PRO A 170 -36.85 -9.32 -43.33
CA PRO A 170 -35.74 -9.35 -44.29
C PRO A 170 -34.62 -10.35 -43.94
N ASP A 171 -34.10 -11.06 -44.96
CA ASP A 171 -33.11 -12.16 -44.83
C ASP A 171 -31.80 -11.81 -44.09
N GLN A 172 -31.39 -10.54 -44.12
CA GLN A 172 -30.17 -10.07 -43.47
C GLN A 172 -30.30 -8.61 -43.02
N LEU A 173 -29.87 -8.32 -41.78
CA LEU A 173 -29.79 -6.98 -41.24
C LEU A 173 -28.33 -6.59 -40.98
N ASP A 174 -27.76 -5.86 -41.92
CA ASP A 174 -26.38 -5.34 -41.82
C ASP A 174 -26.39 -3.92 -41.23
N PHE A 175 -25.81 -3.73 -40.04
CA PHE A 175 -25.70 -2.44 -39.35
C PHE A 175 -24.59 -1.54 -39.88
N SER A 176 -23.86 -1.98 -40.91
CA SER A 176 -22.69 -1.31 -41.49
C SER A 176 -21.58 -1.05 -40.48
N LYS A 177 -20.53 -0.33 -40.91
CA LYS A 177 -19.44 0.05 -40.01
C LYS A 177 -19.90 1.09 -39.00
N CYS A 178 -19.90 0.73 -37.72
CA CYS A 178 -20.19 1.67 -36.65
C CYS A 178 -19.01 1.78 -35.67
N PRO A 179 -18.73 2.98 -35.13
CA PRO A 179 -17.73 3.16 -34.09
C PRO A 179 -18.05 2.40 -32.80
N VAL A 180 -17.03 1.91 -32.11
CA VAL A 180 -17.17 1.28 -30.79
C VAL A 180 -17.80 2.26 -29.79
N LYS A 181 -18.72 1.78 -28.92
CA LYS A 181 -19.50 2.56 -27.93
C LYS A 181 -20.53 3.53 -28.51
N TYR A 182 -20.87 3.42 -29.79
CA TYR A 182 -22.04 4.08 -30.37
C TYR A 182 -23.10 3.04 -30.65
N SER A 183 -24.38 3.40 -30.54
CA SER A 183 -25.45 2.54 -31.02
C SER A 183 -25.93 2.94 -32.40
N THR A 184 -26.25 1.93 -33.20
CA THR A 184 -27.00 2.08 -34.45
C THR A 184 -28.28 1.27 -34.35
N GLN A 185 -29.38 1.82 -34.86
CA GLN A 185 -30.68 1.17 -34.81
C GLN A 185 -31.25 1.00 -36.21
N LYS A 186 -31.93 -0.12 -36.44
CA LYS A 186 -32.68 -0.39 -37.66
C LYS A 186 -34.06 -0.90 -37.31
N THR A 187 -35.07 -0.31 -37.93
CA THR A 187 -36.46 -0.73 -37.81
C THR A 187 -36.80 -1.72 -38.92
N LEU A 188 -37.40 -2.85 -38.55
CA LEU A 188 -37.93 -3.86 -39.44
C LEU A 188 -39.44 -4.00 -39.25
N MET A 189 -40.13 -4.37 -40.32
CA MET A 189 -41.56 -4.63 -40.30
C MET A 189 -41.77 -6.13 -40.14
N VAL A 190 -42.37 -6.54 -39.04
CA VAL A 190 -42.85 -7.90 -38.82
C VAL A 190 -44.31 -7.94 -39.24
N TYR A 191 -44.68 -8.76 -40.21
CA TYR A 191 -46.08 -8.89 -40.59
C TYR A 191 -46.56 -10.33 -40.63
N ASN A 192 -47.83 -10.50 -40.29
CA ASN A 192 -48.49 -11.79 -40.22
C ASN A 192 -49.20 -12.09 -41.54
N ASP A 193 -48.60 -12.92 -42.39
CA ASP A 193 -49.20 -13.35 -43.67
C ASP A 193 -50.30 -14.42 -43.50
N CYS A 194 -50.55 -14.89 -42.27
CA CYS A 194 -51.54 -15.94 -42.05
C CYS A 194 -52.91 -15.40 -41.62
N ASN A 195 -53.95 -16.20 -41.87
CA ASN A 195 -55.33 -15.87 -41.54
C ASN A 195 -55.69 -16.10 -40.05
N LEU A 196 -54.69 -16.29 -39.17
CA LEU A 196 -54.85 -16.57 -37.76
C LEU A 196 -54.01 -15.60 -36.93
N GLU A 197 -54.54 -15.19 -35.79
CA GLU A 197 -53.80 -14.41 -34.80
C GLU A 197 -52.59 -15.20 -34.28
N THR A 198 -51.42 -14.55 -34.27
CA THR A 198 -50.15 -15.19 -33.93
C THR A 198 -49.38 -14.36 -32.92
N GLN A 199 -48.89 -15.00 -31.87
CA GLN A 199 -47.96 -14.40 -30.91
C GLN A 199 -46.53 -14.62 -31.39
N TYR A 200 -45.73 -13.56 -31.41
CA TYR A 200 -44.31 -13.63 -31.73
C TYR A 200 -43.45 -13.32 -30.50
N HIS A 201 -42.27 -13.94 -30.46
CA HIS A 201 -41.24 -13.74 -29.46
C HIS A 201 -39.88 -13.70 -30.19
N LEU A 202 -39.21 -12.56 -30.13
CA LEU A 202 -37.92 -12.28 -30.74
C LEU A 202 -36.81 -12.34 -29.69
N TYR A 203 -35.69 -12.94 -30.03
CA TYR A 203 -34.52 -13.03 -29.15
C TYR A 203 -33.23 -12.83 -29.93
N THR A 204 -32.27 -12.12 -29.32
CA THR A 204 -30.89 -11.94 -29.81
C THR A 204 -29.99 -11.66 -28.62
N GLU A 205 -28.67 -11.88 -28.77
CA GLU A 205 -27.68 -11.64 -27.73
C GLU A 205 -26.90 -10.33 -27.96
N SER A 206 -26.35 -9.79 -26.86
CA SER A 206 -25.42 -8.67 -26.92
C SER A 206 -24.27 -8.97 -27.91
N PRO A 207 -23.93 -8.05 -28.83
CA PRO A 207 -24.19 -6.61 -28.79
C PRO A 207 -25.50 -6.14 -29.45
N PHE A 208 -26.37 -7.04 -29.87
CA PHE A 208 -27.67 -6.70 -30.45
C PHE A 208 -28.76 -6.73 -29.37
N SER A 209 -29.82 -5.96 -29.59
CA SER A 209 -31.02 -5.95 -28.77
C SER A 209 -32.22 -5.63 -29.65
N VAL A 210 -33.41 -6.05 -29.23
CA VAL A 210 -34.64 -5.92 -30.02
C VAL A 210 -35.79 -5.41 -29.16
N ASP A 211 -36.54 -4.45 -29.68
CA ASP A 211 -37.70 -3.84 -29.03
C ASP A 211 -38.81 -3.49 -30.05
N PRO A 212 -40.06 -3.93 -29.87
CA PRO A 212 -40.52 -4.87 -28.84
C PRO A 212 -40.06 -6.31 -29.12
N ASP A 213 -39.59 -6.99 -28.09
CA ASP A 213 -39.18 -8.41 -28.13
C ASP A 213 -40.39 -9.37 -28.22
N THR A 214 -41.59 -8.93 -27.85
CA THR A 214 -42.79 -9.75 -27.84
C THR A 214 -44.02 -8.98 -28.32
N GLY A 215 -44.97 -9.68 -28.95
CA GLY A 215 -46.23 -9.07 -29.36
C GLY A 215 -47.21 -10.05 -29.97
N THR A 216 -48.40 -9.54 -30.29
CA THR A 216 -49.50 -10.30 -30.90
C THR A 216 -49.94 -9.62 -32.17
N LEU A 217 -50.00 -10.36 -33.27
CA LEU A 217 -50.40 -9.89 -34.59
C LEU A 217 -51.67 -10.58 -35.05
N GLY A 218 -52.70 -9.80 -35.40
CA GLY A 218 -53.89 -10.30 -36.09
C GLY A 218 -53.59 -10.71 -37.54
N ALA A 219 -54.59 -11.27 -38.21
CA ALA A 219 -54.44 -11.71 -39.59
C ALA A 219 -54.21 -10.53 -40.55
N GLY A 220 -53.06 -10.51 -41.23
CA GLY A 220 -52.66 -9.42 -42.12
C GLY A 220 -52.13 -8.17 -41.42
N ASP A 221 -51.96 -8.20 -40.09
CA ASP A 221 -51.42 -7.07 -39.33
C ASP A 221 -49.90 -7.01 -39.39
N THR A 222 -49.36 -5.82 -39.15
CA THR A 222 -47.92 -5.52 -39.16
C THR A 222 -47.49 -4.83 -37.86
N MET A 223 -46.27 -5.07 -37.40
CA MET A 223 -45.63 -4.41 -36.26
C MET A 223 -44.25 -3.88 -36.65
N GLU A 224 -43.91 -2.68 -36.20
CA GLU A 224 -42.57 -2.13 -36.26
C GLU A 224 -41.73 -2.66 -35.09
N VAL A 225 -40.60 -3.27 -35.42
CA VAL A 225 -39.62 -3.76 -34.44
C VAL A 225 -38.29 -3.08 -34.69
N THR A 226 -37.68 -2.56 -33.65
CA THR A 226 -36.36 -1.90 -33.70
C THR A 226 -35.31 -2.86 -33.18
N VAL A 227 -34.28 -3.12 -34.00
CA VAL A 227 -33.08 -3.82 -33.56
C VAL A 227 -31.98 -2.77 -33.37
N GLU A 228 -31.42 -2.71 -32.16
CA GLU A 228 -30.31 -1.83 -31.80
C GLU A 228 -29.02 -2.65 -31.68
N PHE A 229 -27.95 -2.11 -32.24
CA PHE A 229 -26.60 -2.65 -32.20
C PHE A 229 -25.70 -1.73 -31.38
N HIS A 230 -25.24 -2.18 -30.21
CA HIS A 230 -24.40 -1.43 -29.29
C HIS A 230 -23.09 -2.18 -28.96
N PRO A 231 -22.05 -2.01 -29.76
CA PRO A 231 -20.82 -2.78 -29.59
C PRO A 231 -19.78 -2.16 -28.68
N ARG A 232 -19.18 -3.00 -27.84
CA ARG A 232 -18.11 -2.63 -26.89
C ARG A 232 -16.71 -3.05 -27.33
N LYS A 233 -16.59 -3.96 -28.31
CA LYS A 233 -15.31 -4.54 -28.77
C LYS A 233 -15.16 -4.40 -30.29
N VAL A 234 -13.93 -4.19 -30.76
CA VAL A 234 -13.61 -4.18 -32.20
C VAL A 234 -13.76 -5.59 -32.76
N GLY A 235 -14.15 -5.68 -34.03
CA GLY A 235 -14.29 -6.95 -34.75
C GLY A 235 -15.60 -7.02 -35.51
N ASP A 236 -15.82 -8.14 -36.18
CA ASP A 236 -17.09 -8.45 -36.84
C ASP A 236 -17.99 -9.19 -35.86
N HIS A 237 -19.19 -8.65 -35.62
CA HIS A 237 -20.19 -9.25 -34.76
C HIS A 237 -21.31 -9.79 -35.64
N SER A 238 -21.59 -11.07 -35.50
CA SER A 238 -22.68 -11.72 -36.21
C SER A 238 -23.49 -12.56 -35.24
N ASP A 239 -24.79 -12.39 -35.28
CA ASP A 239 -25.73 -13.12 -34.44
C ASP A 239 -27.00 -13.42 -35.23
N ILE A 240 -27.92 -14.18 -34.64
CA ILE A 240 -29.18 -14.55 -35.24
C ILE A 240 -30.33 -13.95 -34.43
N LEU A 241 -31.27 -13.30 -35.11
CA LEU A 241 -32.56 -12.99 -34.52
C LEU A 241 -33.43 -14.26 -34.54
N GLU A 242 -33.69 -14.84 -33.37
CA GLU A 242 -34.50 -16.06 -33.22
C GLU A 242 -35.97 -15.71 -33.02
N VAL A 243 -36.88 -16.42 -33.71
CA VAL A 243 -38.32 -16.40 -33.45
C VAL A 243 -38.76 -17.67 -32.76
N TYR A 244 -39.31 -17.53 -31.56
CA TYR A 244 -39.91 -18.62 -30.80
C TYR A 244 -41.41 -18.76 -31.11
N ARG A 245 -41.89 -20.01 -31.25
CA ARG A 245 -43.31 -20.45 -31.44
C ARG A 245 -43.94 -20.26 -32.82
N VAL A 246 -43.25 -19.65 -33.77
CA VAL A 246 -43.66 -19.59 -35.19
C VAL A 246 -42.56 -20.23 -36.03
N ILE A 247 -42.90 -20.97 -37.09
CA ILE A 247 -41.88 -21.40 -38.07
C ILE A 247 -41.51 -20.14 -38.85
N GLY A 248 -40.45 -19.46 -38.39
CA GLY A 248 -39.81 -18.33 -39.04
C GLY A 248 -38.35 -18.67 -39.31
N GLU A 249 -37.80 -18.13 -40.38
CA GLU A 249 -36.38 -18.27 -40.71
C GLU A 249 -35.51 -17.60 -39.63
N CYS A 250 -34.33 -18.13 -39.37
CA CYS A 250 -33.32 -17.46 -38.55
C CYS A 250 -32.70 -16.31 -39.36
N TRP A 251 -32.77 -15.07 -38.88
CA TRP A 251 -32.23 -13.92 -39.63
C TRP A 251 -30.82 -13.56 -39.15
N ALA A 252 -29.91 -13.36 -40.10
CA ALA A 252 -28.53 -12.99 -39.80
C ALA A 252 -28.42 -11.49 -39.50
N LEU A 253 -28.04 -11.18 -38.26
CA LEU A 253 -27.59 -9.85 -37.83
C LEU A 253 -26.09 -9.76 -38.07
N HIS A 254 -25.65 -8.68 -38.70
CA HIS A 254 -24.23 -8.43 -38.92
C HIS A 254 -23.91 -6.98 -38.63
N GLY A 255 -22.77 -6.74 -37.99
CA GLY A 255 -22.17 -5.42 -37.91
C GLY A 255 -20.66 -5.52 -37.74
N ALA A 256 -19.95 -4.54 -38.28
CA ALA A 256 -18.50 -4.46 -38.25
C ALA A 256 -18.05 -3.19 -37.53
N GLN A 257 -16.98 -3.26 -36.76
CA GLN A 257 -16.56 -2.17 -35.88
C GLN A 257 -15.07 -1.92 -35.98
N ASP A 258 -14.74 -0.63 -36.03
CA ASP A 258 -13.38 -0.12 -36.07
C ASP A 258 -13.21 0.96 -34.99
N ASN A 259 -11.99 1.12 -34.49
CA ASN A 259 -11.63 2.26 -33.65
C ASN A 259 -11.52 3.52 -34.51
N VAL A 260 -12.05 4.63 -34.02
CA VAL A 260 -11.93 5.93 -34.67
C VAL A 260 -10.67 6.66 -34.20
N ASP A 261 -10.14 7.55 -35.04
CA ASP A 261 -8.90 8.28 -34.78
C ASP A 261 -9.10 9.37 -33.74
N VAL A 262 -9.07 8.96 -32.47
CA VAL A 262 -9.05 9.85 -31.32
C VAL A 262 -7.83 9.53 -30.47
N VAL A 263 -7.00 10.54 -30.23
CA VAL A 263 -5.68 10.38 -29.62
C VAL A 263 -5.41 11.45 -28.56
N LEU A 264 -4.57 11.12 -27.59
CA LEU A 264 -3.97 12.11 -26.72
C LEU A 264 -2.78 12.74 -27.43
N SER A 265 -2.59 14.05 -27.32
CA SER A 265 -1.42 14.75 -27.87
C SER A 265 -0.11 14.23 -27.28
N THR A 266 -0.16 13.66 -26.07
CA THR A 266 0.92 12.91 -25.43
C THR A 266 0.32 11.85 -24.51
N ASN A 267 0.97 10.68 -24.42
CA ASN A 267 0.61 9.62 -23.46
C ASN A 267 1.38 9.73 -22.13
N SER A 268 2.27 10.71 -22.00
CA SER A 268 3.03 10.94 -20.76
C SER A 268 3.21 12.42 -20.47
N LEU A 269 2.99 12.79 -19.20
CA LEU A 269 3.29 14.11 -18.67
C LEU A 269 4.32 13.98 -17.55
N LYS A 270 5.49 14.59 -17.80
CA LYS A 270 6.56 14.72 -16.80
C LYS A 270 6.53 16.12 -16.21
N PHE A 271 6.25 16.24 -14.92
CA PHE A 271 6.30 17.52 -14.21
C PHE A 271 7.73 17.79 -13.75
N GLY A 272 8.12 19.06 -13.78
CA GLY A 272 9.38 19.49 -13.18
C GLY A 272 9.31 19.40 -11.66
N LYS A 273 10.46 19.58 -11.01
CA LYS A 273 10.54 19.60 -9.56
C LYS A 273 9.62 20.68 -8.99
N THR A 274 8.71 20.29 -8.08
CA THR A 274 7.68 21.19 -7.53
C THR A 274 7.70 21.11 -6.01
N PHE A 275 7.65 22.25 -5.32
CA PHE A 275 7.68 22.27 -3.87
C PHE A 275 6.34 21.84 -3.27
N ILE A 276 6.34 21.16 -2.12
CA ILE A 276 5.12 20.67 -1.43
C ILE A 276 4.10 21.77 -1.07
N THR A 277 4.52 23.03 -1.03
CA THR A 277 3.66 24.19 -0.76
C THR A 277 3.08 24.83 -2.03
N THR A 278 3.44 24.32 -3.20
CA THR A 278 3.11 24.88 -4.51
C THR A 278 2.48 23.84 -5.42
N SER A 279 1.84 24.30 -6.50
CA SER A 279 1.27 23.43 -7.52
C SER A 279 1.89 23.72 -8.88
N ASN A 280 2.09 22.69 -9.69
CA ASN A 280 2.52 22.81 -11.08
C ASN A 280 1.43 22.22 -11.98
N TYR A 281 1.15 22.81 -13.14
CA TYR A 281 0.17 22.26 -14.07
C TYR A 281 0.73 22.19 -15.49
N LYS A 282 0.23 21.22 -16.24
CA LYS A 282 0.47 21.08 -17.68
C LYS A 282 -0.84 20.90 -18.40
N ILE A 283 -0.92 21.43 -19.61
CA ILE A 283 -2.06 21.26 -20.49
C ILE A 283 -1.65 20.27 -21.57
N MET A 284 -2.55 19.34 -21.89
CA MET A 284 -2.48 18.49 -23.07
C MET A 284 -3.80 18.55 -23.83
N LEU A 285 -3.81 18.00 -25.03
CA LEU A 285 -5.01 17.95 -25.87
C LEU A 285 -5.49 16.51 -26.03
N ILE A 286 -6.81 16.34 -26.04
CA ILE A 286 -7.45 15.19 -26.66
C ILE A 286 -7.85 15.64 -28.07
N GLU A 287 -7.31 14.99 -29.10
CA GLU A 287 -7.56 15.32 -30.49
C GLU A 287 -8.54 14.32 -31.08
N ASN A 288 -9.73 14.80 -31.44
CA ASN A 288 -10.71 14.04 -32.19
C ASN A 288 -10.50 14.32 -33.68
N ARG A 289 -9.87 13.39 -34.40
CA ARG A 289 -9.62 13.48 -35.85
C ARG A 289 -10.69 12.75 -36.66
N SER A 290 -11.78 12.37 -36.00
CA SER A 290 -12.91 11.69 -36.62
C SER A 290 -14.03 12.65 -37.00
N ASN A 291 -14.99 12.11 -37.76
CA ASN A 291 -16.20 12.82 -38.16
C ASN A 291 -17.37 12.67 -37.18
N ILE A 292 -17.16 12.09 -36.00
CA ILE A 292 -18.19 11.89 -34.96
C ILE A 292 -17.86 12.70 -33.70
N THR A 293 -18.86 13.03 -32.89
CA THR A 293 -18.66 13.67 -31.57
C THR A 293 -18.24 12.63 -30.55
N ALA A 294 -17.04 12.74 -29.97
CA ALA A 294 -16.51 11.82 -28.98
C ALA A 294 -16.78 12.29 -27.54
N HIS A 295 -17.26 11.40 -26.68
CA HIS A 295 -17.43 11.65 -25.25
C HIS A 295 -16.28 10.99 -24.50
N PHE A 296 -15.62 11.73 -23.62
CA PHE A 296 -14.53 11.21 -22.81
C PHE A 296 -14.82 11.31 -21.32
N GLN A 297 -14.23 10.41 -20.55
CA GLN A 297 -14.26 10.38 -19.10
C GLN A 297 -12.96 9.78 -18.55
N TRP A 298 -12.35 10.43 -17.57
CA TRP A 298 -11.11 9.96 -16.93
C TRP A 298 -11.41 8.94 -15.83
N LYS A 299 -10.95 7.70 -16.02
CA LYS A 299 -11.19 6.55 -15.15
C LYS A 299 -9.93 6.16 -14.37
N ALA A 300 -10.12 5.60 -13.18
CA ALA A 300 -9.03 5.08 -12.35
C ALA A 300 -8.44 3.75 -12.88
N PHE A 301 -9.24 2.94 -13.57
CA PHE A 301 -8.87 1.58 -14.01
C PHE A 301 -8.70 1.46 -15.53
N LEU A 302 -7.91 0.49 -15.98
CA LEU A 302 -7.63 0.30 -17.41
C LEU A 302 -8.85 -0.27 -18.16
N THR A 303 -9.63 -1.13 -17.50
CA THR A 303 -10.76 -1.84 -18.11
C THR A 303 -12.04 -1.73 -17.28
N GLU A 304 -13.19 -1.95 -17.92
CA GLU A 304 -14.49 -2.05 -17.23
C GLU A 304 -14.55 -3.28 -16.29
N GLU A 305 -13.82 -4.35 -16.59
CA GLU A 305 -13.77 -5.55 -15.73
C GLU A 305 -13.04 -5.28 -14.40
N GLU A 306 -11.96 -4.49 -14.43
CA GLU A 306 -11.26 -4.05 -13.21
C GLU A 306 -12.13 -3.14 -12.36
N GLU A 307 -12.83 -2.19 -13.02
CA GLU A 307 -13.81 -1.29 -12.38
C GLU A 307 -14.92 -2.10 -11.68
N TYR A 308 -15.47 -3.11 -12.34
CA TYR A 308 -16.46 -4.01 -11.77
C TYR A 308 -15.91 -4.79 -10.56
N LYS A 309 -14.70 -5.35 -10.67
CA LYS A 309 -14.06 -6.09 -9.57
C LYS A 309 -13.86 -5.21 -8.34
N GLU A 310 -13.44 -3.97 -8.52
CA GLU A 310 -13.24 -3.06 -7.39
C GLU A 310 -14.57 -2.60 -6.79
N ARG A 311 -15.58 -2.32 -7.61
CA ARG A 311 -16.95 -2.04 -7.13
C ARG A 311 -17.46 -3.17 -6.23
N ARG A 312 -17.32 -4.42 -6.67
CA ARG A 312 -17.71 -5.61 -5.89
C ARG A 312 -16.96 -5.71 -4.56
N ARG A 313 -15.67 -5.35 -4.51
CA ARG A 313 -14.89 -5.34 -3.25
C ARG A 313 -15.38 -4.28 -2.28
N LEU A 314 -15.70 -3.08 -2.77
CA LEU A 314 -16.24 -2.00 -1.93
C LEU A 314 -17.62 -2.38 -1.35
N GLU A 315 -18.50 -2.95 -2.17
CA GLU A 315 -19.78 -3.51 -1.73
C GLU A 315 -19.59 -4.54 -0.60
N GLU A 316 -18.71 -5.53 -0.80
CA GLU A 316 -18.42 -6.54 0.23
C GLU A 316 -17.83 -5.95 1.51
N ASN A 317 -17.01 -4.90 1.41
CA ASN A 317 -16.43 -4.23 2.58
C ASN A 317 -17.50 -3.47 3.38
N ILE A 318 -18.52 -2.92 2.73
CA ILE A 318 -19.65 -2.28 3.40
C ILE A 318 -20.51 -3.33 4.12
N GLU A 319 -20.77 -4.46 3.47
CA GLU A 319 -21.52 -5.58 4.06
C GLU A 319 -20.81 -6.20 5.29
N LYS A 320 -19.47 -6.20 5.30
CA LYS A 320 -18.64 -6.76 6.39
C LYS A 320 -18.39 -5.79 7.54
N LYS A 321 -18.81 -4.53 7.48
CA LYS A 321 -18.70 -3.62 8.62
C LYS A 321 -19.65 -4.11 9.73
N ASP A 322 -19.06 -4.81 10.70
CA ASP A 322 -19.71 -5.31 11.90
C ASP A 322 -20.21 -4.12 12.74
N TYR A 323 -21.51 -3.88 12.71
CA TYR A 323 -22.18 -2.96 13.61
C TYR A 323 -22.89 -3.80 14.66
N GLY A 324 -22.46 -3.67 15.93
CA GLY A 324 -22.97 -4.44 17.07
C GLY A 324 -24.50 -4.47 17.17
N GLU A 325 -25.00 -5.51 17.83
CA GLU A 325 -26.35 -6.12 17.76
C GLU A 325 -27.61 -5.25 18.00
N ASP A 326 -27.54 -3.92 18.11
CA ASP A 326 -28.63 -3.14 18.74
C ASP A 326 -29.57 -2.32 17.83
N ASN A 327 -29.53 -2.41 16.49
CA ASN A 327 -30.60 -1.83 15.63
C ASN A 327 -30.59 -2.31 14.16
N THR A 328 -31.08 -3.52 13.89
CA THR A 328 -31.00 -4.19 12.57
C THR A 328 -31.64 -3.42 11.40
N ALA A 329 -32.77 -2.71 11.61
CA ALA A 329 -33.49 -2.03 10.52
C ALA A 329 -32.86 -0.70 10.08
N ILE A 330 -32.31 0.08 11.02
CA ILE A 330 -31.61 1.35 10.70
C ILE A 330 -30.28 1.02 10.02
N LEU A 331 -29.59 -0.01 10.51
CA LEU A 331 -28.33 -0.49 9.93
C LEU A 331 -28.53 -1.04 8.52
N SER A 332 -29.60 -1.80 8.24
CA SER A 332 -29.86 -2.31 6.90
C SER A 332 -30.12 -1.19 5.88
N HIS A 333 -30.79 -0.11 6.31
CA HIS A 333 -31.04 1.05 5.45
C HIS A 333 -29.74 1.81 5.16
N MET A 334 -28.88 2.02 6.17
CA MET A 334 -27.57 2.66 5.99
C MET A 334 -26.67 1.85 5.06
N VAL A 335 -26.64 0.53 5.19
CA VAL A 335 -25.89 -0.36 4.29
C VAL A 335 -26.43 -0.27 2.86
N GLN A 336 -27.75 -0.29 2.66
CA GLN A 336 -28.37 -0.14 1.34
C GLN A 336 -28.08 1.21 0.68
N GLU A 337 -28.08 2.29 1.46
CA GLU A 337 -27.70 3.62 0.96
C GLU A 337 -26.23 3.68 0.54
N GLU A 338 -25.32 3.14 1.35
CA GLU A 338 -23.90 3.11 1.05
C GLU A 338 -23.57 2.19 -0.14
N THR A 339 -24.23 1.05 -0.28
CA THR A 339 -24.07 0.18 -1.46
C THR A 339 -24.65 0.82 -2.72
N ALA A 340 -25.79 1.52 -2.62
CA ALA A 340 -26.33 2.30 -3.75
C ALA A 340 -25.34 3.38 -4.21
N LYS A 341 -24.70 4.10 -3.28
CA LYS A 341 -23.64 5.08 -3.63
C LYS A 341 -22.47 4.45 -4.36
N VAL A 342 -22.01 3.28 -3.93
CA VAL A 342 -20.93 2.53 -4.61
C VAL A 342 -21.37 2.05 -5.99
N GLN A 343 -22.64 1.67 -6.15
CA GLN A 343 -23.19 1.21 -7.41
C GLN A 343 -23.30 2.34 -8.44
N GLU A 344 -23.64 3.55 -7.98
CA GLU A 344 -23.72 4.77 -8.81
C GLU A 344 -22.35 5.43 -9.04
N ASP A 345 -21.29 5.02 -8.34
CA ASP A 345 -19.97 5.63 -8.46
C ASP A 345 -19.37 5.39 -9.87
N PRO A 346 -19.07 6.48 -10.63
CA PRO A 346 -18.44 6.40 -11.94
C PRO A 346 -16.97 5.96 -11.90
N MET A 347 -16.36 5.68 -10.73
CA MET A 347 -14.98 5.19 -10.60
C MET A 347 -13.98 6.06 -11.37
N LEU A 348 -14.18 7.37 -11.24
CA LEU A 348 -13.36 8.39 -11.88
C LEU A 348 -11.94 8.36 -11.31
N PHE A 349 -10.98 8.82 -12.11
CA PHE A 349 -9.63 9.01 -11.63
C PHE A 349 -9.62 9.99 -10.45
N SER A 350 -9.08 9.56 -9.31
CA SER A 350 -8.92 10.36 -8.11
C SER A 350 -7.57 10.04 -7.48
N ASP A 351 -6.78 11.08 -7.23
CA ASP A 351 -5.45 10.99 -6.66
C ASP A 351 -5.23 12.21 -5.76
N ASP A 352 -4.57 12.03 -4.61
CA ASP A 352 -4.36 13.11 -3.64
C ASP A 352 -3.39 14.20 -4.14
N VAL A 353 -2.60 13.87 -5.16
CA VAL A 353 -1.46 14.66 -5.64
C VAL A 353 -1.66 15.11 -7.09
N PHE A 354 -2.39 14.34 -7.91
CA PHE A 354 -2.73 14.71 -9.28
C PHE A 354 -4.23 15.00 -9.46
N SER A 355 -4.56 16.14 -10.06
CA SER A 355 -5.93 16.46 -10.48
C SER A 355 -6.01 16.70 -11.99
N ILE A 356 -7.07 16.21 -12.62
CA ILE A 356 -7.31 16.34 -14.06
C ILE A 356 -8.60 17.15 -14.27
N GLU A 357 -8.55 18.18 -15.10
CA GLU A 357 -9.68 19.07 -15.39
C GLU A 357 -9.77 19.35 -16.91
N PRO A 358 -10.91 19.10 -17.56
CA PRO A 358 -12.13 18.49 -17.03
C PRO A 358 -12.03 16.96 -16.88
N MET A 359 -12.80 16.39 -15.96
CA MET A 359 -12.88 14.93 -15.74
C MET A 359 -13.70 14.19 -16.80
N GLU A 360 -14.61 14.90 -17.46
CA GLU A 360 -15.44 14.40 -18.55
C GLU A 360 -15.81 15.54 -19.50
N GLY A 361 -16.19 15.20 -20.73
CA GLY A 361 -16.61 16.19 -21.71
C GLY A 361 -16.89 15.61 -23.08
N GLU A 362 -17.27 16.49 -24.01
CA GLU A 362 -17.58 16.15 -25.39
C GLU A 362 -16.63 16.88 -26.33
N ILE A 363 -16.20 16.18 -27.39
CA ILE A 363 -15.29 16.70 -28.40
C ILE A 363 -15.96 16.54 -29.75
N GLY A 364 -16.36 17.65 -30.35
CA GLY A 364 -16.95 17.65 -31.68
C GLY A 364 -16.04 17.03 -32.75
N PRO A 365 -16.59 16.72 -33.93
CA PRO A 365 -15.82 16.22 -35.07
C PRO A 365 -14.66 17.14 -35.43
N ASN A 366 -13.48 16.58 -35.70
CA ASN A 366 -12.27 17.32 -36.08
C ASN A 366 -11.86 18.43 -35.09
N CYS A 367 -12.29 18.34 -33.82
CA CYS A 367 -11.98 19.30 -32.76
C CYS A 367 -10.99 18.72 -31.74
N SER A 368 -10.46 19.58 -30.89
CA SER A 368 -9.64 19.19 -29.74
C SER A 368 -10.20 19.75 -28.44
N ALA A 369 -9.95 19.04 -27.34
CA ALA A 369 -10.28 19.48 -25.99
C ALA A 369 -9.01 19.65 -25.16
N GLU A 370 -8.90 20.78 -24.46
CA GLU A 370 -7.81 21.03 -23.51
C GLU A 370 -8.07 20.32 -22.19
N VAL A 371 -7.08 19.57 -21.73
CA VAL A 371 -7.07 18.91 -20.43
C VAL A 371 -5.90 19.44 -19.61
N LYS A 372 -6.23 20.09 -18.51
CA LYS A 372 -5.27 20.59 -17.53
C LYS A 372 -5.04 19.53 -16.46
N VAL A 373 -3.79 19.12 -16.30
CA VAL A 373 -3.34 18.22 -15.24
C VAL A 373 -2.53 19.04 -14.23
N THR A 374 -2.95 19.04 -12.97
CA THR A 374 -2.29 19.75 -11.88
C THR A 374 -1.64 18.76 -10.92
N PHE A 375 -0.40 19.05 -10.52
CA PHE A 375 0.40 18.30 -9.57
C PHE A 375 0.61 19.13 -8.31
N LYS A 376 0.27 18.56 -7.15
CA LYS A 376 0.37 19.13 -5.80
C LYS A 376 1.01 18.11 -4.85
N PRO A 377 2.35 18.05 -4.77
CA PRO A 377 3.03 17.07 -3.93
C PRO A 377 2.77 17.32 -2.44
N LEU A 378 2.63 16.24 -1.68
CA LEU A 378 2.47 16.30 -0.22
C LEU A 378 3.81 16.09 0.50
N GLU A 379 4.72 15.33 -0.11
CA GLU A 379 6.03 14.97 0.44
C GLU A 379 7.14 15.10 -0.63
N ALA A 380 8.39 15.12 -0.18
CA ALA A 380 9.58 15.17 -1.02
C ALA A 380 9.89 13.82 -1.71
N LEU A 381 8.92 13.30 -2.48
CA LEU A 381 8.99 11.98 -3.11
C LEU A 381 8.91 12.06 -4.64
N GLU A 382 9.24 10.95 -5.28
CA GLU A 382 8.91 10.73 -6.70
C GLU A 382 7.50 10.13 -6.78
N TYR A 383 6.65 10.74 -7.61
CA TYR A 383 5.26 10.36 -7.81
C TYR A 383 5.09 9.81 -9.22
N GLN A 384 4.41 8.66 -9.31
CA GLN A 384 4.03 8.05 -10.57
C GLN A 384 2.62 7.49 -10.46
N CYS A 385 1.76 7.86 -11.41
CA CYS A 385 0.43 7.27 -11.53
C CYS A 385 0.00 7.21 -13.01
N VAL A 386 -1.09 6.51 -13.27
CA VAL A 386 -1.66 6.38 -14.61
C VAL A 386 -3.15 6.69 -14.52
N ALA A 387 -3.60 7.63 -15.35
CA ALA A 387 -5.02 7.91 -15.55
C ALA A 387 -5.47 7.35 -16.89
N TYR A 388 -6.68 6.82 -16.98
CA TYR A 388 -7.18 6.18 -18.20
C TYR A 388 -8.32 6.97 -18.81
N CYS A 389 -8.10 7.56 -19.98
CA CYS A 389 -9.14 8.25 -20.73
C CYS A 389 -10.04 7.22 -21.42
N ASN A 390 -11.24 7.01 -20.89
CA ASN A 390 -12.30 6.26 -21.55
C ASN A 390 -12.96 7.18 -22.58
N ILE A 391 -12.86 6.87 -23.86
CA ILE A 391 -13.40 7.70 -24.94
C ILE A 391 -14.29 6.87 -25.87
N SER A 392 -15.43 7.44 -26.26
CA SER A 392 -16.31 6.82 -27.26
C SER A 392 -15.60 6.76 -28.61
N GLY A 393 -15.88 5.71 -29.39
CA GLY A 393 -15.21 5.44 -30.66
C GLY A 393 -13.96 4.58 -30.51
N ARG A 394 -13.56 4.23 -29.28
CA ARG A 394 -12.39 3.39 -29.04
C ARG A 394 -12.68 2.29 -28.01
N GLU A 395 -12.29 1.06 -28.33
CA GLU A 395 -12.39 -0.08 -27.41
C GLU A 395 -11.47 0.11 -26.19
N SER A 396 -10.17 0.33 -26.44
CA SER A 396 -9.17 0.52 -25.38
C SER A 396 -9.19 1.94 -24.81
N ARG A 397 -9.16 2.05 -23.47
CA ARG A 397 -8.91 3.32 -22.78
C ARG A 397 -7.50 3.80 -23.10
N LEU A 398 -7.32 5.11 -23.27
CA LEU A 398 -6.02 5.72 -23.56
C LEU A 398 -5.27 6.00 -22.25
N PRO A 399 -4.09 5.39 -22.00
CA PRO A 399 -3.34 5.63 -20.77
C PRO A 399 -2.59 6.95 -20.83
N LEU A 400 -2.64 7.69 -19.73
CA LEU A 400 -1.85 8.88 -19.47
C LEU A 400 -0.91 8.62 -18.29
N HIS A 401 0.38 8.51 -18.57
CA HIS A 401 1.41 8.30 -17.57
C HIS A 401 1.87 9.63 -16.96
N LEU A 402 1.55 9.83 -15.68
CA LEU A 402 1.93 11.00 -14.92
C LEU A 402 3.17 10.69 -14.08
N THR A 403 4.22 11.50 -14.23
CA THR A 403 5.45 11.39 -13.42
C THR A 403 5.85 12.77 -12.93
N ALA A 404 6.21 12.86 -11.65
CA ALA A 404 6.53 14.14 -11.02
C ALA A 404 7.47 13.96 -9.83
N GLN A 405 8.18 15.03 -9.46
CA GLN A 405 9.06 15.05 -8.29
C GLN A 405 8.64 16.15 -7.32
N GLY A 406 8.24 15.74 -6.12
CA GLY A 406 8.01 16.63 -4.98
C GLY A 406 9.34 17.05 -4.36
N GLN A 407 9.46 18.33 -4.00
CA GLN A 407 10.57 18.88 -3.24
C GLN A 407 10.05 19.37 -1.89
N GLY A 408 10.56 18.80 -0.81
CA GLY A 408 10.29 19.25 0.54
C GLY A 408 11.29 20.31 1.02
N PRO A 409 11.15 20.76 2.27
CA PRO A 409 12.16 21.57 2.91
C PRO A 409 13.46 20.77 3.10
N LEU A 410 14.60 21.46 3.12
CA LEU A 410 15.91 20.87 3.38
C LEU A 410 16.48 21.50 4.66
N VAL A 411 16.42 20.77 5.76
CA VAL A 411 16.97 21.21 7.04
C VAL A 411 18.16 20.33 7.40
N GLU A 412 19.27 20.98 7.72
CA GLU A 412 20.50 20.35 8.16
C GLU A 412 20.87 20.83 9.56
N LEU A 413 21.54 19.99 10.32
CA LEU A 413 22.17 20.41 11.58
C LEU A 413 23.54 21.05 11.29
N SER A 414 23.97 21.98 12.14
CA SER A 414 25.35 22.51 12.08
C SER A 414 26.40 21.42 12.26
N TYR A 415 26.05 20.34 12.96
CA TYR A 415 26.83 19.14 13.17
C TYR A 415 25.88 18.00 13.57
N ASN A 416 26.23 16.76 13.20
CA ASN A 416 25.39 15.59 13.47
C ASN A 416 25.79 14.87 14.76
N THR A 417 26.94 15.20 15.34
CA THR A 417 27.46 14.58 16.57
C THR A 417 27.92 15.66 17.54
N LEU A 418 27.43 15.58 18.78
CA LEU A 418 27.86 16.40 19.90
C LEU A 418 28.53 15.51 20.94
N ASP A 419 29.80 15.79 21.23
CA ASP A 419 30.53 15.16 22.33
C ASP A 419 30.53 16.11 23.53
N LEU A 420 29.91 15.68 24.62
CA LEU A 420 29.87 16.44 25.86
C LEU A 420 31.06 16.13 26.77
N GLY A 421 31.90 15.16 26.42
CA GLY A 421 33.06 14.75 27.22
C GLY A 421 32.68 14.17 28.58
N ASP A 422 33.55 14.39 29.57
CA ASP A 422 33.34 13.96 30.95
C ASP A 422 32.54 15.00 31.73
N ILE A 423 31.37 14.59 32.24
CA ILE A 423 30.40 15.44 32.93
C ILE A 423 30.26 14.95 34.37
N LEU A 424 30.27 15.85 35.33
CA LEU A 424 30.05 15.48 36.73
C LEU A 424 28.56 15.19 36.97
N VAL A 425 28.25 14.11 37.70
CA VAL A 425 26.88 13.74 38.07
C VAL A 425 26.14 14.88 38.80
N ASP A 426 24.83 14.99 38.58
CA ASP A 426 23.93 16.01 39.14
C ASP A 426 24.28 17.47 38.77
N THR A 427 25.12 17.65 37.75
CA THR A 427 25.38 18.98 37.15
C THR A 427 24.57 19.18 35.88
N CYS A 428 24.10 20.42 35.68
CA CYS A 428 23.39 20.78 34.46
C CYS A 428 24.36 21.31 33.41
N HIS A 429 24.44 20.63 32.27
CA HIS A 429 25.23 21.05 31.13
C HIS A 429 24.33 21.67 30.06
N ILE A 430 24.72 22.82 29.52
CA ILE A 430 23.99 23.53 28.47
C ILE A 430 24.84 23.55 27.20
N SER A 431 24.24 23.23 26.07
CA SER A 431 24.87 23.25 24.75
C SER A 431 23.88 23.72 23.69
N GLU A 432 24.35 24.07 22.50
CA GLU A 432 23.49 24.61 21.44
C GLU A 432 23.82 23.98 20.09
N VAL A 433 22.81 23.47 19.40
CA VAL A 433 22.91 23.04 18.00
C VAL A 433 22.07 23.95 17.11
N LYS A 434 22.45 24.11 15.85
CA LYS A 434 21.70 24.95 14.90
C LYS A 434 21.03 24.08 13.84
N LEU A 435 19.73 24.26 13.64
CA LEU A 435 18.98 23.79 12.48
C LEU A 435 19.04 24.86 11.39
N ILE A 436 19.50 24.50 10.19
CA ILE A 436 19.74 25.41 9.07
C ILE A 436 18.82 24.99 7.94
N ASN A 437 17.87 25.85 7.56
CA ASN A 437 17.03 25.59 6.39
C ASN A 437 17.79 26.03 5.11
N ARG A 438 18.35 25.05 4.39
CA ARG A 438 18.95 25.24 3.06
C ARG A 438 17.93 25.08 1.93
N GLY A 439 16.70 24.72 2.25
CA GLY A 439 15.60 24.62 1.30
C GLY A 439 15.08 25.99 0.85
N ALA A 440 14.24 25.95 -0.18
CA ALA A 440 13.61 27.14 -0.76
C ALA A 440 12.21 27.43 -0.19
N ILE A 441 11.72 26.60 0.74
CA ILE A 441 10.41 26.74 1.38
C ILE A 441 10.54 26.69 2.91
N ASP A 442 9.53 27.20 3.60
CA ASP A 442 9.44 27.16 5.05
C ASP A 442 9.51 25.72 5.57
N ALA A 443 10.31 25.51 6.61
CA ALA A 443 10.53 24.21 7.21
C ALA A 443 9.96 24.18 8.63
N SER A 444 8.80 23.54 8.79
CA SER A 444 8.22 23.29 10.12
C SER A 444 8.91 22.08 10.74
N PHE A 445 9.63 22.27 11.83
CA PHE A 445 10.30 21.19 12.56
C PHE A 445 9.59 20.89 13.89
N ARG A 446 9.72 19.64 14.34
CA ARG A 446 9.29 19.17 15.67
C ARG A 446 10.25 18.11 16.18
N TYR A 447 10.74 18.27 17.39
CA TYR A 447 11.50 17.29 18.14
C TYR A 447 10.64 16.07 18.48
N ILE A 448 11.18 14.88 18.26
CA ILE A 448 10.55 13.62 18.67
C ILE A 448 11.21 13.19 19.99
N PRO A 449 10.47 13.17 21.12
CA PRO A 449 10.99 12.72 22.41
C PRO A 449 11.61 11.32 22.32
N SER A 450 12.84 11.17 22.84
CA SER A 450 13.51 9.88 22.93
C SER A 450 12.87 9.01 24.01
N THR A 451 12.63 7.73 23.69
CA THR A 451 12.14 6.71 24.64
C THR A 451 13.27 5.89 25.27
N LYS A 452 14.54 6.25 25.00
CA LYS A 452 15.73 5.54 25.51
C LYS A 452 16.05 5.91 26.97
N ASN A 453 16.90 5.11 27.60
CA ASN A 453 17.20 5.12 29.04
C ASN A 453 17.75 6.44 29.60
N LEU A 454 18.41 7.29 28.82
CA LEU A 454 18.87 8.62 29.27
C LEU A 454 18.17 9.75 28.52
N GLY A 455 17.23 9.46 27.63
CA GLY A 455 16.53 10.44 26.82
C GLY A 455 15.78 11.49 27.64
N TYR A 456 15.28 11.11 28.83
CA TYR A 456 14.60 12.02 29.75
C TYR A 456 15.53 13.02 30.47
N CYS A 457 16.85 12.77 30.45
CA CYS A 457 17.86 13.67 30.99
C CYS A 457 18.11 14.87 30.06
N PHE A 458 17.63 14.83 28.81
CA PHE A 458 17.79 15.87 27.82
C PHE A 458 16.52 16.71 27.66
N LYS A 459 16.70 18.03 27.55
CA LYS A 459 15.65 18.99 27.20
C LYS A 459 16.10 19.84 26.01
N PHE A 460 15.22 19.97 25.02
CA PHE A 460 15.47 20.74 23.79
C PHE A 460 14.53 21.94 23.75
N VAL A 461 15.07 23.14 23.55
CA VAL A 461 14.27 24.37 23.50
C VAL A 461 14.71 25.22 22.29
N PRO A 462 13.80 25.59 21.38
CA PRO A 462 12.39 25.17 21.28
C PRO A 462 12.23 23.71 20.80
N GLU A 463 11.12 23.06 21.16
CA GLU A 463 10.78 21.69 20.69
C GLU A 463 10.15 21.68 19.29
N GLU A 464 9.50 22.78 18.87
CA GLU A 464 8.93 22.94 17.54
C GLU A 464 9.03 24.38 17.05
N GLY A 465 8.93 24.58 15.75
CA GLY A 465 8.98 25.90 15.14
C GLY A 465 9.03 25.86 13.62
N ILE A 466 9.10 27.03 12.99
CA ILE A 466 9.17 27.20 11.54
C ILE A 466 10.45 27.96 11.18
N ILE A 467 11.24 27.40 10.27
CA ILE A 467 12.49 27.99 9.78
C ILE A 467 12.27 28.47 8.35
N ALA A 468 12.30 29.77 8.12
CA ALA A 468 12.19 30.33 6.77
C ALA A 468 13.41 29.96 5.89
N PRO A 469 13.29 30.00 4.54
CA PRO A 469 14.38 29.72 3.62
C PRO A 469 15.67 30.50 3.94
N GLY A 470 16.79 29.80 4.01
CA GLY A 470 18.11 30.38 4.30
C GLY A 470 18.28 30.86 5.74
N ARG A 471 17.32 30.62 6.64
CA ARG A 471 17.40 30.99 8.06
C ARG A 471 17.88 29.84 8.93
N ILE A 472 18.23 30.19 10.17
CA ILE A 472 18.81 29.30 11.17
C ILE A 472 17.96 29.38 12.44
N GLN A 473 17.66 28.22 13.03
CA GLN A 473 17.07 28.10 14.36
C GLN A 473 18.09 27.46 15.30
N THR A 474 18.43 28.16 16.39
CA THR A 474 19.25 27.58 17.46
C THR A 474 18.36 26.77 18.41
N ILE A 475 18.79 25.56 18.73
CA ILE A 475 18.17 24.67 19.71
C ILE A 475 19.11 24.57 20.91
N GLN A 476 18.65 25.04 22.07
CA GLN A 476 19.35 24.88 23.33
C GLN A 476 19.08 23.49 23.90
N ILE A 477 20.14 22.78 24.24
CA ILE A 477 20.16 21.44 24.79
C ILE A 477 20.58 21.56 26.26
N SER A 478 19.72 21.11 27.18
CA SER A 478 20.05 21.01 28.59
C SER A 478 20.14 19.53 28.97
N PHE A 479 21.25 19.12 29.55
CA PHE A 479 21.50 17.76 30.00
C PHE A 479 21.73 17.74 31.51
N ASN A 480 21.05 16.84 32.23
CA ASN A 480 21.29 16.58 33.65
C ASN A 480 21.01 15.11 33.94
N ALA A 481 22.03 14.36 34.36
CA ALA A 481 21.94 12.95 34.66
C ALA A 481 22.32 12.65 36.11
N THR A 482 21.56 11.73 36.71
CA THR A 482 21.72 11.26 38.10
C THR A 482 22.48 9.93 38.20
N THR A 483 22.89 9.34 37.07
CA THR A 483 23.54 8.03 37.01
C THR A 483 24.83 8.12 36.22
N VAL A 484 25.89 7.53 36.79
CA VAL A 484 27.25 7.46 36.22
C VAL A 484 27.29 6.43 35.11
N GLY A 485 28.04 6.73 34.04
CA GLY A 485 28.22 5.83 32.90
C GLY A 485 28.46 6.57 31.59
N THR A 486 28.91 5.83 30.58
CA THR A 486 29.02 6.33 29.21
C THR A 486 27.67 6.22 28.51
N PHE A 487 27.39 7.17 27.61
CA PHE A 487 26.18 7.18 26.82
C PHE A 487 26.43 7.67 25.40
N GLU A 488 25.60 7.17 24.48
CA GLU A 488 25.50 7.62 23.10
C GLU A 488 24.04 7.47 22.67
N GLU A 489 23.36 8.58 22.44
CA GLU A 489 21.95 8.60 22.08
C GLU A 489 21.69 9.44 20.84
N GLU A 490 20.64 9.08 20.09
CA GLU A 490 20.23 9.78 18.87
C GLU A 490 18.89 10.48 19.11
N PHE A 491 18.83 11.75 18.71
CA PHE A 491 17.68 12.63 18.84
C PHE A 491 17.21 13.05 17.46
N GLN A 492 15.90 12.96 17.23
CA GLN A 492 15.31 13.17 15.90
C GLN A 492 14.48 14.45 15.87
N PHE A 493 14.72 15.27 14.85
CA PHE A 493 13.90 16.42 14.49
C PHE A 493 13.14 16.10 13.21
N ARG A 494 11.83 15.87 13.32
CA ARG A 494 10.94 15.70 12.17
C ARG A 494 10.77 17.04 11.47
N VAL A 495 10.82 17.05 10.15
CA VAL A 495 10.51 18.23 9.34
C VAL A 495 9.32 17.90 8.44
N ALA A 496 8.25 18.70 8.51
CA ALA A 496 7.03 18.46 7.74
C ALA A 496 7.34 18.41 6.23
N GLY A 497 6.88 17.35 5.57
CA GLY A 497 7.10 17.11 4.13
C GLY A 497 8.50 16.66 3.73
N SER A 498 9.40 16.42 4.70
CA SER A 498 10.65 15.67 4.48
C SER A 498 10.48 14.23 4.99
N PRO A 499 10.80 13.19 4.19
CA PRO A 499 10.69 11.81 4.63
C PRO A 499 11.75 11.42 5.67
N THR A 500 12.90 12.11 5.65
CA THR A 500 14.02 11.84 6.55
C THR A 500 14.10 12.92 7.64
N PRO A 501 14.10 12.55 8.94
CA PRO A 501 14.33 13.50 10.02
C PRO A 501 15.81 13.91 10.08
N ALA A 502 16.08 15.08 10.66
CA ALA A 502 17.45 15.45 11.03
C ALA A 502 17.82 14.75 12.34
N ILE A 503 18.97 14.06 12.37
CA ILE A 503 19.39 13.22 13.49
C ILE A 503 20.62 13.83 14.15
N LEU A 504 20.55 14.08 15.45
CA LEU A 504 21.66 14.52 16.30
C LEU A 504 22.06 13.38 17.24
N THR A 505 23.29 12.91 17.13
CA THR A 505 23.89 11.97 18.07
C THR A 505 24.59 12.73 19.18
N ILE A 506 24.26 12.48 20.45
CA ILE A 506 24.95 13.06 21.60
C ILE A 506 25.63 11.95 22.37
N LYS A 507 26.92 12.12 22.66
CA LYS A 507 27.72 11.17 23.44
C LYS A 507 28.47 11.87 24.56
N GLY A 508 28.83 11.11 25.58
CA GLY A 508 29.61 11.59 26.72
C GLY A 508 29.76 10.54 27.81
N CYS A 509 30.39 10.94 28.90
CA CYS A 509 30.59 10.12 30.09
C CYS A 509 30.15 10.90 31.33
N VAL A 510 29.22 10.34 32.11
CA VAL A 510 28.86 10.89 33.42
C VAL A 510 29.78 10.26 34.46
N CYS A 511 30.55 11.07 35.17
CA CYS A 511 31.53 10.66 36.18
C CYS A 511 31.06 11.03 37.60
N ALA A 512 31.46 10.22 38.58
CA ALA A 512 31.27 10.55 40.00
C ALA A 512 32.33 11.53 40.50
N ALA A 513 31.98 12.32 41.53
CA ALA A 513 32.95 13.11 42.27
C ALA A 513 33.99 12.18 42.94
N THR A 514 35.25 12.29 42.53
CA THR A 514 36.31 11.39 42.97
C THR A 514 37.51 12.19 43.47
N VAL A 515 37.84 11.99 44.74
CA VAL A 515 39.03 12.56 45.39
C VAL A 515 39.85 11.47 46.05
N HIS A 516 41.18 11.63 46.05
CA HIS A 516 42.08 10.69 46.71
C HIS A 516 43.34 11.41 47.18
N PHE A 517 44.04 10.81 48.15
CA PHE A 517 45.36 11.30 48.55
C PHE A 517 46.45 10.70 47.68
N ASN A 518 47.54 11.44 47.49
CA ASN A 518 48.72 10.95 46.77
C ASN A 518 49.50 9.85 47.53
N ILE A 519 49.17 9.62 48.80
CA ILE A 519 49.81 8.65 49.70
C ILE A 519 48.74 7.82 50.41
N ASN A 520 49.12 6.63 50.91
CA ASN A 520 48.23 5.71 51.63
C ASN A 520 48.25 5.89 53.15
N GLU A 521 49.35 6.43 53.69
CA GLU A 521 49.57 6.65 55.12
C GLU A 521 50.42 7.90 55.36
N LEU A 522 50.03 8.69 56.36
CA LEU A 522 50.78 9.85 56.86
C LEU A 522 51.44 9.48 58.19
N ASP A 523 52.68 9.01 58.11
CA ASP A 523 53.46 8.60 59.28
C ASP A 523 54.26 9.77 59.88
N PHE A 524 53.95 10.10 61.13
CA PHE A 524 54.70 11.10 61.91
C PHE A 524 55.94 10.51 62.59
N GLY A 525 56.07 9.19 62.64
CA GLY A 525 57.13 8.48 63.34
C GLY A 525 57.00 8.65 64.85
N ASN A 526 58.13 8.86 65.52
CA ASN A 526 58.16 9.11 66.95
C ASN A 526 57.89 10.59 67.25
N VAL A 527 56.91 10.87 68.13
CA VAL A 527 56.51 12.22 68.52
C VAL A 527 56.64 12.42 70.04
N SER A 528 57.03 13.63 70.45
CA SER A 528 57.22 13.99 71.85
C SER A 528 56.04 14.78 72.41
N PHE A 529 55.80 14.67 73.72
CA PHE A 529 54.72 15.37 74.41
C PHE A 529 54.83 16.89 74.21
N GLY A 530 53.75 17.52 73.75
CA GLY A 530 53.62 18.97 73.62
C GLY A 530 54.43 19.59 72.48
N PHE A 531 55.19 18.84 71.68
CA PHE A 531 55.95 19.39 70.55
C PHE A 531 55.17 19.19 69.24
N PRO A 532 54.67 20.27 68.59
CA PRO A 532 53.97 20.16 67.33
C PRO A 532 54.88 19.65 66.22
N CYS A 533 54.45 18.61 65.51
CA CYS A 533 55.11 18.07 64.33
C CYS A 533 54.17 18.18 63.14
N THR A 534 54.65 18.67 61.99
CA THR A 534 53.84 18.83 60.77
C THR A 534 54.32 17.89 59.66
N ARG A 535 53.35 17.31 58.95
CA ARG A 535 53.53 16.51 57.74
C ARG A 535 52.59 17.01 56.64
N LYS A 536 52.94 16.76 55.38
CA LYS A 536 52.18 17.22 54.21
C LYS A 536 51.72 16.05 53.35
N CYS A 537 50.54 16.17 52.77
CA CYS A 537 50.03 15.30 51.71
C CYS A 537 49.26 16.12 50.68
N HIS A 538 48.98 15.54 49.51
CA HIS A 538 48.17 16.20 48.49
C HIS A 538 46.82 15.49 48.39
N LEU A 539 45.74 16.28 48.42
CA LEU A 539 44.40 15.82 48.06
C LEU A 539 44.16 16.13 46.59
N ILE A 540 43.94 15.11 45.76
CA ILE A 540 43.81 15.21 44.30
C ILE A 540 42.35 15.06 43.91
N ASN A 541 41.83 16.00 43.13
CA ASN A 541 40.53 15.91 42.47
C ASN A 541 40.71 15.20 41.12
N ALA A 542 40.17 14.00 40.98
CA ALA A 542 40.21 13.22 39.73
C ALA A 542 38.95 13.44 38.85
N SER A 543 38.01 14.27 39.29
CA SER A 543 36.76 14.52 38.58
C SER A 543 36.83 15.74 37.63
N PRO A 544 35.95 15.81 36.62
CA PRO A 544 35.93 16.90 35.65
C PRO A 544 35.27 18.20 36.20
N GLY A 545 34.70 18.16 37.40
CA GLY A 545 34.09 19.32 38.06
C GLY A 545 34.90 19.81 39.26
N SER A 546 34.63 21.05 39.70
CA SER A 546 35.24 21.60 40.92
C SER A 546 34.59 20.97 42.15
N LEU A 547 35.39 20.54 43.13
CA LEU A 547 34.90 19.90 44.34
C LEU A 547 35.24 20.72 45.58
N THR A 548 34.23 21.04 46.38
CA THR A 548 34.41 21.67 47.70
C THR A 548 34.52 20.59 48.76
N PHE A 549 35.61 20.63 49.53
CA PHE A 549 35.94 19.62 50.53
C PHE A 549 36.01 20.21 51.94
N ASN A 550 35.77 19.35 52.93
CA ASN A 550 36.01 19.59 54.34
C ASN A 550 36.76 18.39 54.93
N ILE A 551 37.79 18.62 55.74
CA ILE A 551 38.66 17.59 56.29
C ILE A 551 38.53 17.58 57.81
N ARG A 552 38.31 16.39 58.37
CA ARG A 552 38.25 16.14 59.80
C ARG A 552 39.06 14.92 60.19
N ILE A 553 39.39 14.80 61.48
CA ILE A 553 40.16 13.66 62.00
C ILE A 553 39.24 12.81 62.88
N SER A 554 39.24 11.50 62.62
CA SER A 554 38.40 10.54 63.34
C SER A 554 38.84 10.44 64.80
N GLN A 555 37.92 10.51 65.77
CA GLN A 555 38.24 10.30 67.19
C GLN A 555 39.34 11.25 67.73
N ASP A 556 39.41 12.45 67.18
CA ASP A 556 40.19 13.54 67.79
C ASP A 556 39.34 14.23 68.87
N GLY A 557 40.01 14.79 69.87
CA GLY A 557 39.33 15.48 70.94
C GLY A 557 38.76 16.83 70.54
N ARG A 558 38.10 17.50 71.49
CA ARG A 558 37.43 18.80 71.27
C ARG A 558 38.15 19.98 71.89
N GLN A 559 38.99 19.72 72.88
CA GLN A 559 39.67 20.78 73.61
C GLN A 559 41.02 21.09 72.96
N PRO A 560 41.51 22.34 72.98
CA PRO A 560 42.78 22.66 72.35
C PRO A 560 43.92 21.82 72.96
N ALA A 561 44.75 21.21 72.10
CA ALA A 561 46.03 20.66 72.53
C ALA A 561 46.93 21.76 73.11
N VAL A 562 47.77 21.39 74.07
CA VAL A 562 48.67 22.30 74.76
C VAL A 562 50.08 22.06 74.24
N SER A 563 50.65 23.06 73.57
CA SER A 563 52.02 22.99 73.06
C SER A 563 53.04 23.35 74.13
N SER A 564 54.30 22.98 73.90
CA SER A 564 55.45 23.37 74.73
C SER A 564 55.63 24.89 74.77
N PHE A 565 55.25 25.60 73.71
CA PHE A 565 55.22 27.06 73.70
C PHE A 565 54.16 27.63 74.64
N ASP A 566 52.96 27.03 74.71
CA ASP A 566 51.89 27.45 75.63
C ASP A 566 52.32 27.27 77.09
N GLN A 567 53.04 26.18 77.38
CA GLN A 567 53.57 25.89 78.71
C GLN A 567 54.59 26.94 79.16
N ILE A 568 55.46 27.41 78.25
CA ILE A 568 56.49 28.41 78.55
C ILE A 568 55.87 29.79 78.83
N HIS A 569 54.79 30.16 78.11
CA HIS A 569 54.17 31.49 78.23
C HIS A 569 53.25 31.64 79.46
N LYS A 570 52.80 30.54 80.08
CA LYS A 570 51.90 30.53 81.26
C LYS A 570 52.54 29.91 82.51
N HIS A 571 53.75 30.33 82.86
CA HIS A 571 54.54 29.76 83.97
C HIS A 571 53.86 29.81 85.38
N ASN A 572 52.87 30.68 85.58
CA ASN A 572 52.20 30.91 86.87
C ASN A 572 50.81 30.24 87.02
N ASP A 573 50.38 29.43 86.07
CA ASP A 573 49.10 28.71 86.17
C ASP A 573 49.30 27.37 86.91
N PRO A 574 48.71 27.19 88.11
CA PRO A 574 48.95 26.01 88.95
C PRO A 574 48.31 24.73 88.40
N SER A 575 47.38 24.84 87.44
CA SER A 575 46.68 23.69 86.84
C SER A 575 47.59 22.71 86.08
N TRP A 576 48.83 23.12 85.76
CA TRP A 576 49.78 22.33 85.00
C TRP A 576 50.73 21.47 85.85
N ARG A 577 50.90 21.77 87.15
CA ARG A 577 51.85 21.04 88.03
C ARG A 577 51.25 19.77 88.64
N ASP A 578 49.94 19.69 88.80
CA ASP A 578 49.27 18.55 89.45
C ASP A 578 48.90 17.42 88.47
N GLY A 579 49.40 17.49 87.23
CA GLY A 579 49.00 16.58 86.16
C GLY A 579 47.59 16.94 85.67
N ILE A 580 47.45 17.12 84.36
CA ILE A 580 46.14 17.38 83.74
C ILE A 580 45.20 16.24 84.14
N HIS A 581 44.25 16.52 85.04
CA HIS A 581 43.32 15.52 85.55
C HIS A 581 42.55 14.90 84.37
N PHE A 582 42.68 13.58 84.25
CA PHE A 582 42.17 12.70 83.20
C PHE A 582 40.64 12.78 82.99
N TYR A 583 40.11 13.78 82.27
CA TYR A 583 38.82 13.71 81.54
C TYR A 583 38.74 14.75 80.42
N LEU A 584 39.84 15.00 79.71
CA LEU A 584 39.85 15.90 78.57
C LEU A 584 40.28 15.10 77.36
N GLU A 585 39.47 15.10 76.31
CA GLU A 585 39.84 14.63 74.98
C GLU A 585 40.51 15.83 74.26
N PRO A 586 41.85 15.94 74.25
CA PRO A 586 42.54 16.99 73.52
C PRO A 586 42.41 16.77 72.01
N ARG A 587 42.21 17.87 71.29
CA ARG A 587 42.27 17.99 69.84
C ARG A 587 43.73 18.10 69.46
N GLU A 588 44.36 16.96 69.29
CA GLU A 588 45.81 16.82 69.10
C GLU A 588 46.20 17.09 67.66
N PHE A 589 45.25 17.15 66.73
CA PHE A 589 45.52 17.38 65.33
C PHE A 589 44.89 18.68 64.80
N THR A 590 45.69 19.39 64.01
CA THR A 590 45.26 20.57 63.25
C THR A 590 45.54 20.33 61.78
N VAL A 591 44.54 20.62 60.92
CA VAL A 591 44.63 20.43 59.46
C VAL A 591 44.51 21.80 58.79
N ASN A 592 45.40 22.09 57.84
CA ASN A 592 45.42 23.36 57.11
C ASN A 592 45.69 23.14 55.61
N PRO A 593 44.82 23.60 54.69
CA PRO A 593 43.46 24.06 54.96
C PRO A 593 42.56 22.89 55.38
N SER A 594 41.66 23.12 56.35
CA SER A 594 40.65 22.11 56.71
C SER A 594 39.44 22.12 55.78
N GLN A 595 39.30 23.13 54.92
CA GLN A 595 38.22 23.24 53.92
C GLN A 595 38.70 24.05 52.71
N GLY A 596 38.14 23.81 51.54
CA GLY A 596 38.49 24.54 50.32
C GLY A 596 37.83 23.96 49.07
N THR A 597 38.17 24.49 47.90
CA THR A 597 37.67 24.01 46.61
C THR A 597 38.83 23.63 45.71
N ILE A 598 38.80 22.41 45.15
CA ILE A 598 39.81 21.91 44.20
C ILE A 598 39.21 21.98 42.80
N LEU A 599 39.90 22.66 41.89
CA LEU A 599 39.52 22.74 40.47
C LEU A 599 39.56 21.34 39.81
N PRO A 600 38.90 21.15 38.64
CA PRO A 600 38.92 19.89 37.90
C PRO A 600 40.35 19.41 37.65
N HIS A 601 40.60 18.13 37.88
CA HIS A 601 41.92 17.50 37.70
C HIS A 601 43.08 18.18 38.49
N GLY A 602 42.75 19.01 39.49
CA GLY A 602 43.71 19.72 40.33
C GLY A 602 44.08 18.99 41.61
N TYR A 603 44.94 19.60 42.42
CA TYR A 603 45.27 19.12 43.74
C TYR A 603 45.36 20.26 44.75
N GLN A 604 45.25 19.92 46.04
CA GLN A 604 45.41 20.83 47.16
C GLN A 604 46.42 20.26 48.15
N ASP A 605 47.41 21.07 48.54
CA ASP A 605 48.34 20.74 49.60
C ASP A 605 47.63 20.80 50.95
N ILE A 606 47.71 19.72 51.72
CA ILE A 606 47.14 19.57 53.06
C ILE A 606 48.28 19.37 54.06
N GLU A 607 48.35 20.27 55.03
CA GLU A 607 49.29 20.19 56.14
C GLU A 607 48.56 19.67 57.38
N VAL A 608 49.07 18.58 57.95
CA VAL A 608 48.56 18.00 59.19
C VAL A 608 49.61 18.18 60.27
N THR A 609 49.22 18.82 61.37
CA THR A 609 50.07 19.08 62.53
C THR A 609 49.55 18.29 63.73
N LEU A 610 50.41 17.45 64.31
CA LEU A 610 50.15 16.68 65.52
C LEU A 610 50.88 17.32 66.71
N CYS A 611 50.14 17.70 67.74
CA CYS A 611 50.65 18.08 69.05
C CYS A 611 50.18 17.01 70.05
N ALA A 612 51.08 16.09 70.42
CA ALA A 612 50.75 14.97 71.28
C ALA A 612 50.62 15.41 72.75
N ASN A 613 49.44 15.25 73.32
CA ASN A 613 49.09 15.53 74.72
C ASN A 613 48.65 14.28 75.48
N THR A 614 48.64 13.12 74.81
CA THR A 614 48.33 11.80 75.36
C THR A 614 49.48 10.83 75.09
N MET A 615 49.76 9.96 76.06
CA MET A 615 50.83 8.95 75.97
C MET A 615 50.32 7.67 75.29
N MET A 616 50.01 7.75 74.00
CA MET A 616 49.50 6.61 73.22
C MET A 616 50.13 6.51 71.83
N THR A 617 49.97 5.36 71.19
CA THR A 617 50.18 5.23 69.74
C THR A 617 48.95 5.78 69.03
N PHE A 618 49.15 6.74 68.14
CA PHE A 618 48.11 7.34 67.34
C PHE A 618 47.84 6.45 66.13
N TYR A 619 46.59 6.02 66.00
CA TYR A 619 46.04 5.43 64.79
C TYR A 619 44.72 6.15 64.52
N ARG A 620 44.73 7.04 63.53
CA ARG A 620 43.63 7.97 63.24
C ARG A 620 43.39 8.00 61.73
N ARG A 621 42.22 8.46 61.32
CA ARG A 621 41.87 8.66 59.90
C ARG A 621 41.59 10.12 59.65
N LEU A 622 42.27 10.69 58.66
CA LEU A 622 41.96 11.98 58.07
C LEU A 622 40.82 11.75 57.06
N LEU A 623 39.61 12.14 57.42
CA LEU A 623 38.37 11.93 56.67
C LEU A 623 38.07 13.17 55.82
N VAL A 624 37.71 12.95 54.56
CA VAL A 624 37.30 14.02 53.63
C VAL A 624 35.82 13.91 53.37
N ASP A 625 35.09 14.96 53.70
CA ASP A 625 33.70 15.16 53.35
C ASP A 625 33.64 16.07 52.10
N LEU A 626 32.79 15.74 51.12
CA LEU A 626 32.58 16.56 49.93
C LEU A 626 31.17 17.18 49.98
N GLU A 627 31.11 18.51 49.86
CA GLU A 627 29.84 19.23 49.86
C GLU A 627 28.96 18.79 48.68
N GLY A 628 27.74 18.34 48.96
CA GLY A 628 26.80 17.84 47.95
C GLY A 628 26.98 16.37 47.52
N TYR A 629 28.13 15.74 47.82
CA TYR A 629 28.45 14.37 47.37
C TYR A 629 28.56 13.35 48.51
N GLY A 630 28.69 13.80 49.77
CA GLY A 630 28.60 12.94 50.95
C GLY A 630 29.74 13.14 51.95
N ASN A 631 29.64 12.45 53.08
CA ASN A 631 30.64 12.46 54.14
C ASN A 631 31.54 11.22 54.02
N GLU A 632 32.80 11.36 54.45
CA GLU A 632 33.82 10.29 54.44
C GLU A 632 34.06 9.67 53.06
N VAL A 633 34.04 10.50 52.00
CA VAL A 633 34.24 10.08 50.59
C VAL A 633 35.61 9.44 50.39
N THR A 634 36.63 9.94 51.09
CA THR A 634 37.96 9.32 51.14
C THR A 634 38.58 9.48 52.51
N SER A 635 39.56 8.64 52.82
CA SER A 635 40.28 8.72 54.09
C SER A 635 41.76 8.38 53.95
N LEU A 636 42.61 9.07 54.71
CA LEU A 636 44.03 8.78 54.83
C LEU A 636 44.37 8.31 56.24
N THR A 637 45.11 7.22 56.36
CA THR A 637 45.55 6.71 57.66
C THR A 637 46.66 7.62 58.21
N VAL A 638 46.55 8.01 59.47
CA VAL A 638 47.52 8.85 60.17
C VAL A 638 48.07 8.06 61.36
N THR A 639 49.39 7.91 61.42
CA THR A 639 50.08 7.14 62.46
C THR A 639 51.17 7.95 63.15
N ALA A 640 51.33 7.72 64.45
CA ALA A 640 52.43 8.26 65.24
C ALA A 640 52.66 7.40 66.48
N ARG A 641 53.91 7.32 66.95
CA ARG A 641 54.26 6.64 68.20
C ARG A 641 54.74 7.66 69.21
N TYR A 642 54.11 7.68 70.38
CA TYR A 642 54.61 8.49 71.48
C TYR A 642 56.01 8.00 71.92
N GLN A 643 56.96 8.93 72.03
CA GLN A 643 58.27 8.69 72.62
C GLN A 643 58.56 9.72 73.71
N GLN A 644 58.79 9.21 74.93
CA GLN A 644 59.29 10.02 76.03
C GLN A 644 60.74 10.42 75.74
N LEU A 645 61.02 11.72 75.75
CA LEU A 645 62.41 12.20 75.71
C LEU A 645 63.13 11.75 76.98
N PRO A 646 64.34 11.16 76.90
CA PRO A 646 65.11 10.82 78.09
C PRO A 646 65.48 12.12 78.83
N CYS A 647 65.02 12.27 80.08
CA CYS A 647 65.50 13.33 80.96
C CYS A 647 67.02 13.18 81.12
N SER A 648 67.78 14.23 80.79
CA SER A 648 69.18 14.33 81.20
C SER A 648 69.26 14.29 82.74
N PRO A 649 70.20 13.54 83.35
CA PRO A 649 70.32 13.52 84.80
C PRO A 649 70.77 14.91 85.29
N GLU A 650 70.10 15.41 86.34
CA GLU A 650 70.47 16.64 87.04
C GLU A 650 71.92 16.58 87.55
N PRO A 651 72.67 17.69 87.55
CA PRO A 651 73.98 17.74 88.19
C PRO A 651 73.80 17.76 89.71
N SER A 652 74.13 16.65 90.37
CA SER A 652 74.26 16.59 91.83
C SER A 652 75.48 17.40 92.30
N GLY A 653 75.25 18.20 93.34
CA GLY A 653 76.11 19.31 93.74
C GLY A 653 77.48 19.00 94.33
N ALA A 654 78.34 20.02 94.34
CA ALA A 654 79.48 20.15 95.23
C ALA A 654 79.72 21.64 95.60
N HIS A 655 80.18 21.81 96.84
CA HIS A 655 80.26 22.99 97.73
C HIS A 655 81.08 24.22 97.26
N PRO A 656 80.96 25.36 97.99
CA PRO A 656 81.79 26.55 97.80
C PRO A 656 83.09 26.53 98.63
N VAL A 657 84.06 27.35 98.18
CA VAL A 657 85.18 28.03 98.89
C VAL A 657 86.63 27.59 98.56
N ALA A 658 87.37 28.62 98.13
CA ALA A 658 88.81 28.94 98.24
C ALA A 658 89.86 28.33 97.30
N GLY A 659 90.52 29.23 96.56
CA GLY A 659 91.98 29.17 96.34
C GLY A 659 92.48 29.47 94.92
N GLY A 660 93.06 30.66 94.72
CA GLY A 660 94.34 30.79 94.00
C GLY A 660 94.37 31.03 92.48
N VAL A 661 94.30 32.31 92.10
CA VAL A 661 95.18 33.03 91.14
C VAL A 661 95.60 32.32 89.84
N SER A 662 95.10 32.81 88.70
CA SER A 662 95.92 33.56 87.72
C SER A 662 95.06 34.09 86.55
N CYS A 663 95.39 35.30 86.09
CA CYS A 663 94.87 35.99 84.91
C CYS A 663 96.05 36.76 84.28
N PRO A 664 95.94 37.30 83.05
CA PRO A 664 95.52 36.70 81.78
C PRO A 664 96.59 37.01 80.68
N PRO A 665 96.27 36.97 79.36
CA PRO A 665 95.92 38.24 78.75
C PRO A 665 94.80 38.19 77.69
N ARG A 666 94.20 39.38 77.52
CA ARG A 666 93.33 39.80 76.41
C ARG A 666 94.06 39.76 75.07
N LEU A 667 93.33 39.44 74.01
CA LEU A 667 93.57 39.94 72.66
C LEU A 667 92.22 40.43 72.09
N GLY A 668 92.20 41.69 71.64
CA GLY A 668 91.15 42.26 70.78
C GLY A 668 91.19 41.61 69.39
N GLN A 669 90.27 41.87 68.46
CA GLN A 669 89.76 43.17 68.03
C GLN A 669 88.41 43.05 67.31
N THR A 670 87.69 44.17 67.33
CA THR A 670 86.59 44.62 66.46
C THR A 670 87.09 45.11 65.09
N ALA A 671 86.27 44.97 64.04
CA ALA A 671 86.13 45.89 62.88
C ALA A 671 84.86 45.46 62.09
N GLU A 672 83.78 46.26 62.01
CA GLU A 672 83.50 47.38 61.05
C GLU A 672 83.50 46.94 59.56
N PHE A 673 82.71 47.47 58.63
CA PHE A 673 81.39 48.13 58.50
C PHE A 673 81.20 48.37 56.98
N SER A 674 79.96 48.36 56.47
CA SER A 674 79.44 49.05 55.25
C SER A 674 80.01 48.86 53.83
N GLY A 675 79.10 48.86 52.84
CA GLY A 675 79.31 49.58 51.55
C GLY A 675 78.79 48.91 50.27
N SER A 676 77.62 49.34 49.78
CA SER A 676 77.08 49.15 48.40
C SER A 676 77.50 50.30 47.46
N PRO A 677 77.02 50.45 46.19
CA PRO A 677 76.90 49.56 45.01
C PRO A 677 77.47 50.21 43.70
N SER A 678 77.41 49.53 42.53
CA SER A 678 76.87 50.03 41.21
C SER A 678 77.54 49.48 39.92
N ALA A 679 76.66 49.01 38.99
CA ALA A 679 76.54 49.30 37.55
C ALA A 679 77.38 48.64 36.40
N MET A 680 76.61 48.27 35.35
CA MET A 680 76.88 48.04 33.90
C MET A 680 77.76 46.83 33.50
N GLY A 681 77.49 46.02 32.46
CA GLY A 681 76.49 45.99 31.39
C GLY A 681 76.93 45.01 30.26
N GLU A 682 75.98 44.67 29.37
CA GLU A 682 76.09 44.10 28.01
C GLU A 682 75.99 42.57 27.70
N LYS A 683 74.97 42.29 26.84
CA LYS A 683 74.84 41.34 25.69
C LYS A 683 74.78 39.83 25.99
N GLY A 684 73.88 39.00 25.43
CA GLY A 684 72.94 39.07 24.29
C GLY A 684 73.05 37.78 23.42
N VAL A 685 71.97 37.40 22.71
CA VAL A 685 71.77 36.26 21.73
C VAL A 685 71.09 35.00 22.34
N ILE A 686 69.78 34.71 22.18
CA ILE A 686 68.85 34.42 21.04
C ILE A 686 68.78 32.92 20.67
N PHE A 687 67.58 32.32 20.75
CA PHE A 687 66.89 31.63 19.63
C PHE A 687 65.37 31.57 19.81
N THR A 688 64.70 31.91 18.72
CA THR A 688 63.26 31.99 18.37
C THR A 688 62.67 30.62 18.01
N GLU A 689 61.35 30.40 18.05
CA GLU A 689 60.38 30.53 16.93
C GLU A 689 58.99 30.03 17.43
N THR A 690 57.80 30.31 16.88
CA THR A 690 57.17 31.43 16.14
C THR A 690 55.67 31.11 16.16
N LEU A 691 54.82 32.09 16.50
CA LEU A 691 53.36 32.05 16.40
C LEU A 691 52.96 32.86 15.15
N VAL A 692 52.19 32.27 14.24
CA VAL A 692 51.61 32.96 13.09
C VAL A 692 50.20 33.41 13.43
N VAL A 693 50.01 34.73 13.52
CA VAL A 693 48.72 35.41 13.43
C VAL A 693 48.77 36.26 12.17
N CYS A 694 47.88 35.99 11.22
CA CYS A 694 47.65 36.88 10.08
C CYS A 694 46.36 37.68 10.30
N SER A 695 46.48 39.00 10.26
CA SER A 695 45.36 39.89 9.94
C SER A 695 45.83 41.02 9.03
N SER A 696 44.96 41.33 8.06
CA SER A 696 44.66 42.64 7.46
C SER A 696 45.24 43.08 6.10
N SER A 697 44.37 43.85 5.43
CA SER A 697 44.47 44.73 4.24
C SER A 697 44.20 44.09 2.87
N LEU A 698 43.09 44.44 2.19
CA LEU A 698 42.78 45.68 1.42
C LEU A 698 43.65 45.84 0.16
N GLY A 699 42.99 45.71 -0.99
CA GLY A 699 43.49 46.07 -2.32
C GLY A 699 42.34 46.09 -3.32
N GLU A 700 42.03 47.28 -3.82
CA GLU A 700 41.02 47.59 -4.84
C GLU A 700 41.37 47.00 -6.21
N HIS A 701 40.41 46.33 -6.87
CA HIS A 701 39.84 46.68 -8.19
C HIS A 701 38.86 45.61 -8.69
#